data_AF-A0A0G4LW98-F1
#
_entry.id   AF-A0A0G4LW98-F1
#
_cell.length_a   1.000
_cell.length_b   1.000
_cell.length_c   1.000
_cell.angle_alpha   90.00
_cell.angle_beta   90.00
_cell.angle_gamma   90.00
#
_symmetry.space_group_name_H-M   'P 1'
#
loop_
_entity.id
_entity.type
_entity.pdbx_description
1 polymer ?
#
loop_
_entity_poly.entity_id
_entity_poly.type
_entity_poly.pdbx_seq_one_letter_code
_entity_poly.pdbx_strand_id
1 'polypeptide(L)'
;MTDCEVCGRGFGTSDRLKQHVTDSIPHSPDHLTLCCLRCTSKSFTTKLARQQHLLGSPKHRVCKLCPEHWDFETKKQLKHHFKIEHPGQSVGNAQLEANGLIEVTDFRTLRDATNEATRGTPSEPQVQGHLESESAPATPLDRFFLSYATFRYDASLPPTASFEALIRHCRWKRGTDELRDARAEYQRALRQEVDVWFGREDDIGAWHTLCRAVGIRRPPSTIEECTQVLRNTHVNIVDLIEWGRNRAVGSVQVFQTRDDLVEYSREHAKIFPVKEVQANGETNVVLRHLLRRFRTRHSGVARAQFSKHGMDKYKFPSDPVAHKASTITGSNYRFTVIKPTVLRYEWSPDGTFEDRASTFAINRKFDKPDYSVKETEDQLEIVTPSLHLSYDKKRFSPNGFLVTFINKATLWGSEWRYGGEHDGGNLGGTARTLDGVNGRCDVGDGILSRSGFANLDDSESMLFDGEGFVAPRKSGDRIDGYLFSYGQDYKGAMRDYHDISGKQPLVPRWALGNWWSRYHAYNDKEYLDLMNKFEDQKIPLSTAVIDMDWHLVHEEQVTHTGWTGYTWNKSLFPDHVAFCKDLHERHLKITLNDHPHAGVHHFEDLYEKVAKAMGYDTSDNAPILFTPTDPNFMHAFLNVLHRSLEEDGCDFWWIDWQQGPYSRIPGLDPLWLLNHFQYLDDSIQRNGSGAIIFSRYGGPGSHRYPVGFSGDSISTWESLAFQPEFIATASNVGYGWWSHDIGGHVAGSRDDELATRWTQYGVFSPVMRLHSSNSEWMGKEPWGYRDEYAAILRHFMRLRHRLVPYIYTMNVNAAASDEPLVQPLYWSHPGRGIAYDLRNQYTFGSNLVVRPVTGRRDTRTNLASEKVWVPPGRHVDIFNGYVYDGDREINMYRPLQSFPALAREGAVIPLDKALEPRNGCFNPEGYEVLVVVGQDGEFTIVEDPKDDSAESSKSTEATEERHIKIEWDQKLGQLKTTSKGKQWKFNFLSVRTISPTLSVVIDGLETPDVVVTTQTHAASSHTPYSMTVELPKLPNADCAILVDLGADPQLGVIDRNSQIHAMLQDAQIDYGTKDQIWSIVRSSEPASTRLGKLMTLNLEGNVLGPVLEVLFADSREA
;
A
#
# COMPACT_ATOMS: atom_id res chain seq x y z
N MET A 1 37.32 -25.68 14.41
CA MET A 1 36.63 -26.92 14.00
C MET A 1 36.58 -26.95 12.48
N THR A 2 36.89 -28.08 11.84
CA THR A 2 36.92 -28.23 10.36
C THR A 2 35.72 -29.01 9.82
N ASP A 3 34.69 -29.13 10.65
CA ASP A 3 33.50 -29.90 10.36
C ASP A 3 32.32 -28.94 10.16
N CYS A 4 31.45 -29.25 9.21
CA CYS A 4 30.27 -28.45 8.93
C CYS A 4 29.13 -28.84 9.89
N GLU A 5 28.67 -27.89 10.70
CA GLU A 5 27.59 -28.13 11.68
C GLU A 5 26.24 -28.44 11.02
N VAL A 6 25.99 -27.94 9.81
CA VAL A 6 24.71 -28.12 9.10
C VAL A 6 24.60 -29.49 8.44
N CYS A 7 25.70 -30.04 7.91
CA CYS A 7 25.69 -31.33 7.21
C CYS A 7 26.47 -32.46 7.89
N GLY A 8 27.18 -32.17 8.99
CA GLY A 8 27.92 -33.13 9.82
C GLY A 8 29.17 -33.73 9.17
N ARG A 9 29.66 -33.18 8.04
CA ARG A 9 30.85 -33.70 7.34
C ARG A 9 32.12 -32.96 7.75
N GLY A 10 33.21 -33.71 7.93
CA GLY A 10 34.54 -33.16 8.18
C GLY A 10 35.32 -32.87 6.91
N PHE A 11 35.88 -31.66 6.81
CA PHE A 11 36.58 -31.19 5.61
C PHE A 11 38.10 -31.08 5.78
N GLY A 12 38.60 -31.37 6.99
CA GLY A 12 40.02 -31.48 7.32
C GLY A 12 40.80 -30.15 7.33
N THR A 13 40.33 -29.11 6.62
CA THR A 13 40.91 -27.76 6.62
C THR A 13 39.80 -26.69 6.59
N SER A 14 40.12 -25.49 7.09
CA SER A 14 39.18 -24.34 7.11
C SER A 14 38.76 -23.89 5.71
N ASP A 15 39.65 -23.98 4.74
CA ASP A 15 39.40 -23.47 3.39
C ASP A 15 38.45 -24.39 2.60
N ARG A 16 38.57 -25.71 2.81
CA ARG A 16 37.63 -26.68 2.25
C ARG A 16 36.25 -26.59 2.90
N LEU A 17 36.19 -26.28 4.20
CA LEU A 17 34.93 -26.01 4.87
C LEU A 17 34.27 -24.74 4.32
N LYS A 18 35.02 -23.65 4.13
CA LYS A 18 34.49 -22.42 3.53
C LYS A 18 33.95 -22.65 2.13
N GLN A 19 34.71 -23.33 1.28
CA GLN A 19 34.26 -23.63 -0.08
C GLN A 19 33.02 -24.55 -0.09
N HIS A 20 32.95 -25.53 0.81
CA HIS A 20 31.75 -26.34 1.00
C HIS A 20 30.53 -25.51 1.41
N VAL A 21 30.67 -24.57 2.35
CA VAL A 21 29.59 -23.69 2.80
C VAL A 21 29.14 -22.75 1.68
N THR A 22 30.04 -22.32 0.79
CA THR A 22 29.70 -21.46 -0.35
C THR A 22 29.02 -22.23 -1.48
N ASP A 23 29.49 -23.44 -1.80
CA ASP A 23 29.11 -24.14 -3.04
C ASP A 23 28.01 -25.20 -2.83
N SER A 24 27.67 -25.55 -1.59
CA SER A 24 26.77 -26.67 -1.31
C SER A 24 25.33 -26.24 -1.07
N ILE A 25 24.42 -26.90 -1.79
CA ILE A 25 22.94 -26.72 -1.73
C ILE A 25 22.37 -26.61 -0.30
N PRO A 26 22.82 -27.36 0.73
CA PRO A 26 22.36 -27.22 2.12
C PRO A 26 22.58 -25.85 2.77
N HIS A 27 23.48 -25.04 2.21
CA HIS A 27 23.85 -23.71 2.69
C HIS A 27 23.35 -22.57 1.79
N SER A 28 22.64 -22.89 0.71
CA SER A 28 21.95 -21.89 -0.09
C SER A 28 20.86 -21.21 0.75
N PRO A 29 20.65 -19.87 0.63
CA PRO A 29 19.57 -19.16 1.32
C PRO A 29 18.18 -19.82 1.13
N ASP A 30 17.98 -20.52 0.01
CA ASP A 30 16.75 -21.25 -0.29
C ASP A 30 16.54 -22.51 0.58
N HIS A 31 17.57 -23.07 1.21
CA HIS A 31 17.47 -24.33 1.94
C HIS A 31 16.66 -24.21 3.24
N LEU A 32 16.61 -23.01 3.85
CA LEU A 32 15.74 -22.72 5.00
C LEU A 32 14.26 -22.75 4.63
N THR A 33 13.90 -22.48 3.36
CA THR A 33 12.51 -22.57 2.88
C THR A 33 12.10 -23.98 2.48
N LEU A 34 13.02 -24.95 2.48
CA LEU A 34 12.75 -26.35 2.19
C LEU A 34 12.69 -27.23 3.44
N CYS A 35 12.76 -26.64 4.64
CA CYS A 35 12.61 -27.35 5.91
C CYS A 35 11.17 -27.26 6.44
N CYS A 36 10.65 -28.37 6.96
CA CYS A 36 9.40 -28.38 7.73
C CYS A 36 9.70 -28.19 9.22
N LEU A 37 9.53 -26.97 9.73
CA LEU A 37 9.83 -26.61 11.12
C LEU A 37 8.96 -27.36 12.15
N ARG A 38 7.73 -27.77 11.78
CA ARG A 38 6.79 -28.48 12.67
C ARG A 38 7.04 -29.99 12.78
N CYS A 39 7.69 -30.60 11.78
CA CYS A 39 7.99 -32.03 11.74
C CYS A 39 9.44 -32.33 12.14
N THR A 40 9.97 -31.60 13.13
CA THR A 40 11.36 -31.76 13.63
C THR A 40 12.40 -31.63 12.52
N SER A 41 12.40 -30.47 11.84
CA SER A 41 13.47 -30.03 10.94
C SER A 41 13.77 -30.96 9.76
N LYS A 42 12.77 -31.65 9.24
CA LYS A 42 12.94 -32.50 8.06
C LYS A 42 13.20 -31.61 6.84
N SER A 43 14.38 -31.72 6.24
CA SER A 43 14.80 -30.97 5.05
C SER A 43 14.44 -31.73 3.78
N PHE A 44 13.89 -31.03 2.78
CA PHE A 44 13.53 -31.61 1.49
C PHE A 44 14.48 -31.10 0.41
N THR A 45 14.88 -31.98 -0.50
CA THR A 45 15.81 -31.65 -1.59
C THR A 45 15.15 -30.90 -2.74
N THR A 46 13.81 -30.84 -2.79
CA THR A 46 13.03 -30.09 -3.79
C THR A 46 11.75 -29.51 -3.20
N LYS A 47 11.23 -28.41 -3.78
CA LYS A 47 9.95 -27.78 -3.39
C LYS A 47 8.77 -28.76 -3.51
N LEU A 48 8.77 -29.59 -4.55
CA LEU A 48 7.73 -30.62 -4.78
C LEU A 48 7.73 -31.70 -3.69
N ALA A 49 8.91 -32.15 -3.22
CA ALA A 49 9.01 -33.12 -2.14
C ALA A 49 8.54 -32.56 -0.79
N ARG A 50 8.81 -31.28 -0.52
CA ARG A 50 8.24 -30.56 0.64
C ARG A 50 6.71 -30.48 0.53
N GLN A 51 6.18 -30.12 -0.63
CA GLN A 51 4.75 -29.99 -0.86
C GLN A 51 4.02 -31.34 -0.70
N GLN A 52 4.58 -32.43 -1.24
CA GLN A 52 4.07 -33.79 -1.02
C GLN A 52 4.11 -34.20 0.46
N HIS A 53 5.15 -33.82 1.19
CA HIS A 53 5.22 -34.05 2.64
C HIS A 53 4.16 -33.27 3.42
N LEU A 54 3.92 -32.00 3.09
CA LEU A 54 2.87 -31.19 3.72
C LEU A 54 1.48 -31.77 3.47
N LEU A 55 1.24 -32.35 2.29
CA LEU A 55 -0.03 -33.00 1.93
C LEU A 55 -0.21 -34.40 2.55
N GLY A 56 0.88 -35.11 2.87
CA GLY A 56 0.85 -36.49 3.35
C GLY A 56 1.12 -36.68 4.86
N SER A 57 1.49 -35.63 5.59
CA SER A 57 1.86 -35.73 7.01
C SER A 57 0.64 -35.64 7.96
N PRO A 58 0.44 -36.59 8.89
CA PRO A 58 -0.65 -36.54 9.87
C PRO A 58 -0.63 -35.29 10.79
N LYS A 59 0.51 -34.61 10.87
CA LYS A 59 0.72 -33.37 11.64
C LYS A 59 0.25 -32.10 10.89
N HIS A 60 -0.12 -32.21 9.61
CA HIS A 60 -0.60 -31.11 8.77
C HIS A 60 -1.97 -31.48 8.18
N ARG A 61 -3.01 -31.55 9.03
CA ARG A 61 -4.34 -31.99 8.61
C ARG A 61 -5.01 -30.92 7.73
N VAL A 62 -5.58 -31.37 6.62
CA VAL A 62 -6.25 -30.54 5.59
C VAL A 62 -7.75 -30.89 5.54
N CYS A 63 -8.60 -29.89 5.31
CA CYS A 63 -10.02 -30.15 5.01
C CYS A 63 -10.16 -30.77 3.61
N LYS A 64 -10.76 -31.96 3.49
CA LYS A 64 -10.90 -32.65 2.18
C LYS A 64 -11.90 -31.98 1.22
N LEU A 65 -12.73 -31.06 1.69
CA LEU A 65 -13.72 -30.35 0.88
C LEU A 65 -13.20 -29.02 0.35
N CYS A 66 -12.23 -28.39 1.04
CA CYS A 66 -11.56 -27.16 0.62
C CYS A 66 -10.05 -27.30 0.94
N PRO A 67 -9.26 -27.86 0.02
CA PRO A 67 -7.84 -28.16 0.25
C PRO A 67 -6.97 -26.94 0.54
N GLU A 68 -7.43 -25.74 0.16
CA GLU A 68 -6.81 -24.45 0.50
C GLU A 68 -6.89 -24.09 1.99
N HIS A 69 -7.79 -24.71 2.77
CA HIS A 69 -7.86 -24.52 4.22
C HIS A 69 -7.20 -25.69 4.96
N TRP A 70 -6.09 -25.39 5.63
CA TRP A 70 -5.27 -26.34 6.36
C TRP A 70 -4.94 -25.81 7.76
N ASP A 71 -4.44 -26.70 8.63
CA ASP A 71 -3.87 -26.37 9.94
C ASP A 71 -4.82 -26.22 11.14
N PHE A 72 -5.75 -27.16 11.31
CA PHE A 72 -6.63 -27.19 12.49
C PHE A 72 -5.93 -27.86 13.68
N GLU A 73 -5.58 -27.08 14.71
CA GLU A 73 -4.85 -27.57 15.89
C GLU A 73 -5.71 -28.41 16.85
N THR A 74 -7.04 -28.24 16.80
CA THR A 74 -7.99 -28.98 17.64
C THR A 74 -9.25 -29.44 16.89
N LYS A 75 -9.90 -30.50 17.37
CA LYS A 75 -11.23 -30.96 16.85
C LYS A 75 -12.29 -29.85 16.89
N LYS A 76 -12.16 -28.85 17.78
CA LYS A 76 -13.11 -27.74 17.92
C LYS A 76 -12.94 -26.70 16.80
N GLN A 77 -11.70 -26.40 16.40
CA GLN A 77 -11.40 -25.50 15.27
C GLN A 77 -11.84 -26.09 13.93
N LEU A 78 -11.58 -27.37 13.69
CA LEU A 78 -12.06 -28.04 12.46
C LEU A 78 -13.60 -28.04 12.38
N LYS A 79 -14.29 -28.23 13.51
CA LYS A 79 -15.75 -28.16 13.59
C LYS A 79 -16.30 -26.75 13.37
N HIS A 80 -15.59 -25.73 13.88
CA HIS A 80 -15.96 -24.34 13.69
C HIS A 80 -15.81 -23.94 12.21
N HIS A 81 -14.71 -24.35 11.58
CA HIS A 81 -14.49 -24.20 10.15
C HIS A 81 -15.58 -24.86 9.30
N PHE A 82 -15.96 -26.12 9.59
CA PHE A 82 -17.08 -26.77 8.89
C PHE A 82 -18.42 -26.04 9.08
N LYS A 83 -18.64 -25.40 10.23
CA LYS A 83 -19.88 -24.67 10.52
C LYS A 83 -19.94 -23.32 9.77
N ILE A 84 -18.80 -22.70 9.51
CA ILE A 84 -18.68 -21.40 8.84
C ILE A 84 -18.60 -21.59 7.32
N GLU A 85 -17.69 -22.45 6.85
CA GLU A 85 -17.36 -22.60 5.44
C GLU A 85 -18.23 -23.65 4.73
N HIS A 86 -18.91 -24.53 5.48
CA HIS A 86 -19.81 -25.57 4.96
C HIS A 86 -21.18 -25.60 5.68
N PRO A 87 -21.93 -24.48 5.75
CA PRO A 87 -23.08 -24.30 6.65
C PRO A 87 -24.30 -25.20 6.37
N GLY A 88 -24.29 -25.99 5.28
CA GLY A 88 -25.32 -26.98 4.95
C GLY A 88 -25.07 -28.42 5.42
N GLN A 89 -23.89 -28.72 5.97
CA GLN A 89 -23.51 -30.07 6.42
C GLN A 89 -23.50 -30.21 7.95
N SER A 90 -24.60 -29.81 8.62
CA SER A 90 -24.75 -30.02 10.07
C SER A 90 -25.05 -31.49 10.39
N VAL A 91 -24.00 -32.32 10.45
CA VAL A 91 -24.16 -33.76 10.70
C VAL A 91 -23.58 -34.13 12.07
N GLY A 92 -24.36 -34.89 12.85
CA GLY A 92 -24.01 -35.35 14.19
C GLY A 92 -22.76 -36.24 14.23
N ASN A 93 -22.09 -36.28 15.39
CA ASN A 93 -20.78 -36.90 15.61
C ASN A 93 -20.62 -38.33 15.04
N ALA A 94 -21.67 -39.14 15.00
CA ALA A 94 -21.61 -40.53 14.54
C ALA A 94 -21.45 -40.69 13.02
N GLN A 95 -21.83 -39.69 12.22
CA GLN A 95 -21.81 -39.77 10.75
C GLN A 95 -20.48 -39.29 10.13
N LEU A 96 -19.71 -38.48 10.88
CA LEU A 96 -18.36 -38.06 10.47
C LEU A 96 -17.32 -39.19 10.62
N GLU A 97 -17.55 -40.12 11.54
CA GLU A 97 -16.68 -41.29 11.79
C GLU A 97 -16.94 -42.41 10.76
N ALA A 98 -18.19 -42.62 10.34
CA ALA A 98 -18.56 -43.65 9.35
C ALA A 98 -18.04 -43.36 7.93
N ASN A 99 -17.83 -42.08 7.57
CA ASN A 99 -17.37 -41.66 6.24
C ASN A 99 -15.84 -41.48 6.15
N GLY A 100 -15.08 -41.83 7.19
CA GLY A 100 -13.60 -41.76 7.17
C GLY A 100 -13.02 -40.33 7.10
N LEU A 101 -13.77 -39.33 7.59
CA LEU A 101 -13.35 -37.92 7.56
C LEU A 101 -12.71 -37.45 8.88
N ILE A 102 -12.61 -38.32 9.88
CA ILE A 102 -11.82 -38.12 11.11
C ILE A 102 -11.13 -39.45 11.46
N GLU A 103 -9.78 -39.48 11.47
CA GLU A 103 -9.03 -40.56 12.14
C GLU A 103 -8.88 -40.23 13.64
N VAL A 104 -9.45 -41.09 14.48
CA VAL A 104 -9.13 -41.19 15.90
C VAL A 104 -8.33 -42.47 16.10
N THR A 105 -7.04 -42.34 16.37
CA THR A 105 -6.33 -43.34 17.17
C THR A 105 -5.16 -42.67 17.86
N ASP A 106 -5.10 -42.83 19.18
CA ASP A 106 -3.82 -42.98 19.85
C ASP A 106 -3.93 -44.11 20.89
N PHE A 107 -2.78 -44.76 21.07
CA PHE A 107 -2.36 -45.71 22.09
C PHE A 107 -2.58 -47.23 21.88
N ARG A 108 -1.44 -47.84 21.53
CA ARG A 108 -0.98 -49.22 21.79
C ARG A 108 -1.46 -50.32 20.84
N THR A 109 -0.60 -50.66 19.86
CA THR A 109 0.12 -51.94 19.73
C THR A 109 0.56 -52.15 18.27
N LEU A 110 1.82 -51.78 17.97
CA LEU A 110 2.54 -52.30 16.82
C LEU A 110 3.59 -53.25 17.36
N ARG A 111 3.23 -54.53 17.41
CA ARG A 111 4.19 -55.61 17.48
C ARG A 111 3.77 -56.66 16.46
N ASP A 112 4.76 -57.03 15.65
CA ASP A 112 4.84 -58.25 14.88
C ASP A 112 4.33 -58.25 13.42
N ALA A 113 5.35 -58.31 12.55
CA ALA A 113 5.49 -59.24 11.43
C ALA A 113 5.18 -58.72 10.02
N THR A 114 6.20 -58.06 9.47
CA THR A 114 6.71 -58.38 8.13
C THR A 114 7.10 -59.85 8.01
N ASN A 115 6.63 -60.51 6.95
CA ASN A 115 7.09 -61.74 6.25
C ASN A 115 5.82 -62.43 5.72
N GLU A 116 5.67 -62.86 4.48
CA GLU A 116 6.65 -63.45 3.58
C GLU A 116 6.08 -63.48 2.15
N ALA A 117 7.00 -63.66 1.20
CA ALA A 117 6.76 -63.60 -0.23
C ALA A 117 6.28 -64.94 -0.83
N THR A 118 5.87 -64.86 -2.11
CA THR A 118 6.08 -65.83 -3.21
C THR A 118 4.94 -66.73 -3.73
N ARG A 119 4.81 -66.64 -5.08
CA ARG A 119 4.63 -67.70 -6.10
C ARG A 119 3.24 -68.25 -6.45
N GLY A 120 2.85 -67.99 -7.71
CA GLY A 120 2.73 -69.05 -8.73
C GLY A 120 1.33 -69.58 -9.07
N THR A 121 0.88 -69.30 -10.30
CA THR A 121 -0.09 -70.10 -11.08
C THR A 121 0.59 -71.38 -11.63
N PRO A 122 -0.11 -72.51 -11.88
CA PRO A 122 -0.85 -72.74 -13.14
C PRO A 122 -2.13 -73.64 -13.04
N SER A 123 -2.70 -73.89 -14.21
CA SER A 123 -4.08 -74.20 -14.66
C SER A 123 -4.58 -75.67 -14.74
N GLU A 124 -5.92 -75.80 -14.65
CA GLU A 124 -6.89 -76.69 -15.41
C GLU A 124 -6.92 -78.23 -15.21
N PRO A 125 -8.06 -78.98 -15.45
CA PRO A 125 -9.21 -78.67 -16.33
C PRO A 125 -10.67 -79.12 -15.92
N GLN A 126 -11.65 -78.43 -16.54
CA GLN A 126 -12.85 -78.90 -17.29
C GLN A 126 -14.18 -79.47 -16.69
N VAL A 127 -15.28 -78.76 -17.09
CA VAL A 127 -16.57 -79.23 -17.71
C VAL A 127 -17.71 -79.64 -16.72
N GLN A 128 -18.96 -79.13 -16.73
CA GLN A 128 -19.93 -78.84 -17.83
C GLN A 128 -21.19 -78.01 -17.37
N GLY A 129 -21.72 -77.13 -18.24
CA GLY A 129 -23.11 -76.59 -18.48
C GLY A 129 -24.06 -76.20 -17.34
N HIS A 130 -24.83 -75.09 -17.33
CA HIS A 130 -25.50 -74.31 -18.39
C HIS A 130 -25.75 -72.82 -18.02
N LEU A 131 -26.09 -72.02 -19.04
CA LEU A 131 -26.16 -70.54 -19.15
C LEU A 131 -27.45 -69.85 -18.64
N GLU A 132 -27.35 -68.49 -18.58
CA GLU A 132 -28.36 -67.39 -18.54
C GLU A 132 -28.60 -66.76 -17.14
N SER A 133 -28.51 -65.45 -16.86
CA SER A 133 -28.21 -64.20 -17.61
C SER A 133 -27.77 -63.09 -16.60
N GLU A 134 -26.91 -62.15 -17.00
CA GLU A 134 -26.36 -61.05 -16.17
C GLU A 134 -27.30 -59.83 -16.08
N SER A 135 -27.54 -59.27 -14.89
CA SER A 135 -28.31 -58.02 -14.67
C SER A 135 -27.42 -56.76 -14.72
N ALA A 136 -27.80 -55.76 -15.52
CA ALA A 136 -27.11 -54.49 -15.72
C ALA A 136 -27.07 -53.57 -14.46
N PRO A 137 -26.09 -52.64 -14.34
CA PRO A 137 -25.95 -51.76 -13.17
C PRO A 137 -27.05 -50.69 -13.09
N ALA A 138 -27.65 -50.53 -11.91
CA ALA A 138 -28.72 -49.58 -11.60
C ALA A 138 -28.27 -48.11 -11.74
N THR A 139 -29.01 -47.34 -12.55
CA THR A 139 -28.81 -45.89 -12.73
C THR A 139 -29.26 -45.09 -11.48
N PRO A 140 -28.96 -43.78 -11.36
CA PRO A 140 -29.40 -42.98 -10.22
C PRO A 140 -30.91 -43.01 -9.95
N LEU A 141 -31.76 -42.97 -10.98
CA LEU A 141 -33.21 -43.12 -10.81
C LEU A 141 -33.59 -44.54 -10.35
N ASP A 142 -32.93 -45.56 -10.87
CA ASP A 142 -33.20 -46.94 -10.45
C ASP A 142 -32.91 -47.10 -8.96
N ARG A 143 -31.78 -46.55 -8.48
CA ARG A 143 -31.43 -46.56 -7.04
C ARG A 143 -32.44 -45.81 -6.20
N PHE A 144 -32.93 -44.66 -6.68
CA PHE A 144 -33.97 -43.90 -5.98
C PHE A 144 -35.25 -44.74 -5.82
N PHE A 145 -35.79 -45.30 -6.91
CA PHE A 145 -37.03 -46.08 -6.82
C PHE A 145 -36.87 -47.40 -6.06
N LEU A 146 -35.72 -48.08 -6.21
CA LEU A 146 -35.41 -49.33 -5.51
C LEU A 146 -35.10 -49.13 -4.03
N SER A 147 -34.83 -47.90 -3.57
CA SER A 147 -34.69 -47.61 -2.14
C SER A 147 -36.00 -47.84 -1.36
N TYR A 148 -37.14 -47.85 -2.06
CA TYR A 148 -38.46 -48.14 -1.48
C TYR A 148 -38.76 -49.64 -1.59
N ALA A 149 -38.29 -50.43 -0.62
CA ALA A 149 -38.31 -51.90 -0.67
C ALA A 149 -39.66 -52.56 -0.97
N THR A 150 -40.79 -51.89 -0.70
CA THR A 150 -42.14 -52.41 -0.97
C THR A 150 -42.76 -51.91 -2.27
N PHE A 151 -42.11 -50.97 -2.95
CA PHE A 151 -42.57 -50.40 -4.22
C PHE A 151 -42.10 -51.30 -5.37
N ARG A 152 -43.04 -51.76 -6.21
CA ARG A 152 -42.71 -52.49 -7.43
C ARG A 152 -42.30 -51.48 -8.50
N TYR A 153 -41.00 -51.25 -8.60
CA TYR A 153 -40.41 -50.39 -9.63
C TYR A 153 -40.31 -51.11 -10.98
N ASP A 154 -40.76 -50.45 -12.05
CA ASP A 154 -40.59 -50.87 -13.43
C ASP A 154 -39.76 -49.81 -14.17
N ALA A 155 -38.52 -50.15 -14.49
CA ALA A 155 -37.57 -49.24 -15.12
C ALA A 155 -37.94 -48.83 -16.56
N SER A 156 -38.89 -49.52 -17.19
CA SER A 156 -39.41 -49.20 -18.53
C SER A 156 -40.44 -48.06 -18.53
N LEU A 157 -41.00 -47.71 -17.37
CA LEU A 157 -41.95 -46.61 -17.25
C LEU A 157 -41.24 -45.25 -17.19
N PRO A 158 -41.88 -44.18 -17.71
CA PRO A 158 -41.41 -42.82 -17.53
C PRO A 158 -41.13 -42.51 -16.04
N PRO A 159 -40.04 -41.78 -15.71
CA PRO A 159 -39.71 -41.41 -14.34
C PRO A 159 -40.86 -40.69 -13.62
N THR A 160 -41.61 -39.85 -14.33
CA THR A 160 -42.78 -39.15 -13.80
C THR A 160 -43.91 -40.10 -13.42
N ALA A 161 -44.23 -41.07 -14.27
CA ALA A 161 -45.25 -42.09 -13.99
C ALA A 161 -44.84 -43.00 -12.81
N SER A 162 -43.56 -43.34 -12.73
CA SER A 162 -42.99 -44.10 -11.60
C SER A 162 -43.09 -43.32 -10.29
N PHE A 163 -42.81 -42.01 -10.32
CA PHE A 163 -42.94 -41.15 -9.14
C PHE A 163 -44.40 -40.97 -8.70
N GLU A 164 -45.34 -40.82 -9.63
CA GLU A 164 -46.78 -40.79 -9.29
C GLU A 164 -47.30 -42.12 -8.73
N ALA A 165 -46.80 -43.25 -9.24
CA ALA A 165 -47.09 -44.56 -8.67
C ALA A 165 -46.52 -44.70 -7.25
N LEU A 166 -45.31 -44.17 -7.01
CA LEU A 166 -44.69 -44.15 -5.68
C LEU A 166 -45.49 -43.29 -4.69
N ILE A 167 -45.94 -42.10 -5.10
CA ILE A 167 -46.80 -41.23 -4.26
C ILE A 167 -48.07 -41.97 -3.84
N ARG A 168 -48.71 -42.69 -4.79
CA ARG A 168 -49.91 -43.50 -4.50
C ARG A 168 -49.62 -44.68 -3.59
N HIS A 169 -48.49 -45.37 -3.81
CA HIS A 169 -48.04 -46.50 -3.00
C HIS A 169 -47.76 -46.10 -1.55
N CYS A 170 -47.03 -45.00 -1.34
CA CYS A 170 -46.69 -44.45 -0.04
C CYS A 170 -47.83 -43.65 0.61
N ARG A 171 -48.95 -43.44 -0.10
CA ARG A 171 -50.12 -42.66 0.35
C ARG A 171 -49.78 -41.25 0.82
N TRP A 172 -48.77 -40.62 0.21
CA TRP A 172 -48.35 -39.28 0.57
C TRP A 172 -49.39 -38.23 0.18
N LYS A 173 -49.69 -37.32 1.11
CA LYS A 173 -50.59 -36.19 0.86
C LYS A 173 -49.79 -34.96 0.43
N ARG A 174 -50.41 -34.12 -0.41
CA ARG A 174 -49.80 -32.87 -0.87
C ARG A 174 -49.44 -31.98 0.33
N GLY A 175 -48.18 -31.55 0.42
CA GLY A 175 -47.68 -30.67 1.48
C GLY A 175 -47.10 -31.37 2.71
N THR A 176 -47.00 -32.69 2.72
CA THR A 176 -46.29 -33.45 3.77
C THR A 176 -44.78 -33.35 3.62
N ASP A 177 -44.05 -33.38 4.73
CA ASP A 177 -42.58 -33.30 4.74
C ASP A 177 -41.97 -34.52 4.02
N GLU A 178 -42.56 -35.71 4.19
CA GLU A 178 -42.11 -36.93 3.52
C GLU A 178 -42.22 -36.84 1.99
N LEU A 179 -43.30 -36.22 1.48
CA LEU A 179 -43.44 -35.97 0.04
C LEU A 179 -42.46 -34.92 -0.46
N ARG A 180 -42.15 -33.90 0.36
CA ARG A 180 -41.18 -32.86 0.01
C ARG A 180 -39.78 -33.44 -0.10
N ASP A 181 -39.39 -34.27 0.86
CA ASP A 181 -38.07 -34.90 0.91
C ASP A 181 -37.89 -35.93 -0.21
N ALA A 182 -38.88 -36.81 -0.42
CA ALA A 182 -38.87 -37.77 -1.53
C ALA A 182 -38.86 -37.07 -2.90
N ARG A 183 -39.52 -35.90 -3.01
CA ARG A 183 -39.48 -35.09 -4.24
C ARG A 183 -38.11 -34.46 -4.44
N ALA A 184 -37.45 -33.96 -3.39
CA ALA A 184 -36.11 -33.42 -3.49
C ALA A 184 -35.09 -34.50 -3.92
N GLU A 185 -35.19 -35.72 -3.38
CA GLU A 185 -34.34 -36.84 -3.76
C GLU A 185 -34.60 -37.33 -5.20
N TYR A 186 -35.86 -37.43 -5.61
CA TYR A 186 -36.23 -37.74 -6.99
C TYR A 186 -35.66 -36.71 -7.98
N GLN A 187 -35.74 -35.43 -7.62
CA GLN A 187 -35.23 -34.31 -8.42
C GLN A 187 -33.68 -34.31 -8.49
N ARG A 188 -33.01 -34.73 -7.40
CA ARG A 188 -31.55 -34.97 -7.39
C ARG A 188 -31.16 -36.15 -8.28
N ALA A 189 -31.92 -37.25 -8.26
CA ALA A 189 -31.69 -38.41 -9.11
C ALA A 189 -31.87 -38.06 -10.60
N LEU A 190 -32.87 -37.26 -10.96
CA LEU A 190 -33.04 -36.73 -12.32
C LEU A 190 -31.81 -35.95 -12.79
N ARG A 191 -31.19 -35.13 -11.93
CA ARG A 191 -29.98 -34.38 -12.28
C ARG A 191 -28.81 -35.30 -12.61
N GLN A 192 -28.57 -36.29 -11.74
CA GLN A 192 -27.48 -37.26 -11.91
C GLN A 192 -27.65 -38.12 -13.16
N GLU A 193 -28.89 -38.40 -13.59
CA GLU A 193 -29.16 -39.09 -14.86
C GLU A 193 -28.71 -38.28 -16.08
N VAL A 194 -28.86 -36.95 -16.06
CA VAL A 194 -28.42 -36.12 -17.18
C VAL A 194 -26.90 -36.25 -17.38
N ASP A 195 -26.14 -36.38 -16.29
CA ASP A 195 -24.69 -36.62 -16.35
C ASP A 195 -24.34 -37.99 -16.92
N VAL A 196 -25.11 -39.02 -16.56
CA VAL A 196 -24.90 -40.39 -17.07
C VAL A 196 -25.10 -40.46 -18.58
N TRP A 197 -26.11 -39.79 -19.12
CA TRP A 197 -26.47 -39.92 -20.54
C TRP A 197 -25.83 -38.88 -21.46
N PHE A 198 -25.55 -37.67 -20.95
CA PHE A 198 -25.12 -36.54 -21.76
C PHE A 198 -23.80 -35.90 -21.31
N GLY A 199 -23.04 -36.57 -20.43
CA GLY A 199 -21.61 -36.35 -20.23
C GLY A 199 -21.15 -34.92 -19.89
N ARG A 200 -19.84 -34.69 -20.04
CA ARG A 200 -19.18 -33.42 -19.71
C ARG A 200 -19.10 -32.49 -20.92
N GLU A 201 -18.99 -31.18 -20.66
CA GLU A 201 -18.99 -30.13 -21.67
C GLU A 201 -17.79 -30.20 -22.63
N ASP A 202 -16.66 -30.72 -22.19
CA ASP A 202 -15.45 -30.91 -23.00
C ASP A 202 -15.47 -32.21 -23.82
N ASP A 203 -16.50 -33.03 -23.69
CA ASP A 203 -16.66 -34.28 -24.44
C ASP A 203 -17.49 -34.10 -25.72
N ILE A 204 -16.83 -34.12 -26.88
CA ILE A 204 -17.50 -34.04 -28.18
C ILE A 204 -18.52 -35.18 -28.40
N GLY A 205 -18.30 -36.37 -27.82
CA GLY A 205 -19.22 -37.51 -27.89
C GLY A 205 -20.54 -37.21 -27.18
N ALA A 206 -20.49 -36.47 -26.08
CA ALA A 206 -21.66 -35.98 -25.36
C ALA A 206 -22.45 -34.95 -26.19
N TRP A 207 -21.77 -34.00 -26.83
CA TRP A 207 -22.40 -33.04 -27.76
C TRP A 207 -23.06 -33.72 -28.96
N HIS A 208 -22.39 -34.70 -29.56
CA HIS A 208 -22.96 -35.50 -30.64
C HIS A 208 -24.20 -36.27 -30.21
N THR A 209 -24.21 -36.77 -28.98
CA THR A 209 -25.35 -37.50 -28.40
C THR A 209 -26.53 -36.56 -28.18
N LEU A 210 -26.30 -35.35 -27.65
CA LEU A 210 -27.33 -34.32 -27.54
C LEU A 210 -27.87 -33.89 -28.92
N CYS A 211 -26.99 -33.65 -29.90
CA CYS A 211 -27.38 -33.33 -31.27
C CYS A 211 -28.29 -34.41 -31.87
N ARG A 212 -27.94 -35.69 -31.71
CA ARG A 212 -28.77 -36.81 -32.19
C ARG A 212 -30.11 -36.86 -31.47
N ALA A 213 -30.11 -36.68 -30.15
CA ALA A 213 -31.34 -36.70 -29.34
C ALA A 213 -32.35 -35.65 -29.83
N VAL A 214 -31.90 -34.45 -30.23
CA VAL A 214 -32.79 -33.40 -30.76
C VAL A 214 -33.02 -33.45 -32.28
N GLY A 215 -32.61 -34.53 -32.95
CA GLY A 215 -32.93 -34.80 -34.36
C GLY A 215 -31.88 -34.40 -35.39
N ILE A 216 -30.67 -34.02 -34.99
CA ILE A 216 -29.56 -33.71 -35.90
C ILE A 216 -28.85 -35.01 -36.31
N ARG A 217 -29.18 -35.52 -37.50
CA ARG A 217 -28.68 -36.82 -38.01
C ARG A 217 -27.17 -36.87 -38.25
N ARG A 218 -26.54 -35.73 -38.56
CA ARG A 218 -25.09 -35.59 -38.78
C ARG A 218 -24.57 -34.48 -37.86
N PRO A 219 -24.12 -34.80 -36.64
CA PRO A 219 -23.62 -33.78 -35.73
C PRO A 219 -22.32 -33.15 -36.27
N PRO A 220 -22.08 -31.85 -36.03
CA PRO A 220 -20.86 -31.16 -36.45
C PRO A 220 -19.56 -31.75 -35.85
N SER A 221 -18.41 -31.43 -36.45
CA SER A 221 -17.12 -32.00 -36.03
C SER A 221 -16.51 -31.35 -34.80
N THR A 222 -16.88 -30.11 -34.47
CA THR A 222 -16.35 -29.38 -33.30
C THR A 222 -17.44 -29.03 -32.29
N ILE A 223 -17.02 -28.77 -31.05
CA ILE A 223 -17.91 -28.36 -29.96
C ILE A 223 -18.52 -26.97 -30.24
N GLU A 224 -17.75 -26.04 -30.83
CA GLU A 224 -18.29 -24.73 -31.19
C GLU A 224 -19.44 -24.83 -32.22
N GLU A 225 -19.29 -25.68 -33.24
CA GLU A 225 -20.32 -25.88 -34.26
C GLU A 225 -21.56 -26.57 -33.67
N CYS A 226 -21.38 -27.59 -32.82
CA CYS A 226 -22.48 -28.24 -32.10
C CYS A 226 -23.25 -27.21 -31.24
N THR A 227 -22.53 -26.33 -30.53
CA THR A 227 -23.11 -25.26 -29.71
C THR A 227 -23.93 -24.28 -30.55
N GLN A 228 -23.44 -23.92 -31.74
CA GLN A 228 -24.12 -22.99 -32.64
C GLN A 228 -25.42 -23.57 -33.20
N VAL A 229 -25.41 -24.84 -33.62
CA VAL A 229 -26.61 -25.51 -34.15
C VAL A 229 -27.67 -25.70 -33.06
N LEU A 230 -27.26 -26.06 -31.84
CA LEU A 230 -28.18 -26.27 -30.74
C LEU A 230 -28.70 -24.96 -30.13
N ARG A 231 -28.08 -23.81 -30.44
CA ARG A 231 -28.29 -22.52 -29.74
C ARG A 231 -29.75 -22.14 -29.57
N ASN A 232 -30.61 -22.50 -30.52
CA ASN A 232 -32.04 -22.15 -30.58
C ASN A 232 -33.00 -23.32 -30.27
N THR A 233 -32.51 -24.47 -29.84
CA THR A 233 -33.31 -25.66 -29.56
C THR A 233 -33.93 -25.59 -28.17
N HIS A 234 -35.27 -25.69 -28.06
CA HIS A 234 -35.96 -25.86 -26.78
C HIS A 234 -36.44 -27.31 -26.66
N VAL A 235 -36.12 -27.97 -25.55
CA VAL A 235 -36.44 -29.39 -25.33
C VAL A 235 -36.61 -29.63 -23.82
N ASN A 236 -37.48 -30.56 -23.45
CA ASN A 236 -37.68 -30.94 -22.04
C ASN A 236 -36.56 -31.89 -21.58
N ILE A 237 -35.94 -31.59 -20.43
CA ILE A 237 -34.81 -32.38 -19.90
C ILE A 237 -35.25 -33.79 -19.46
N VAL A 238 -36.48 -33.95 -18.96
CA VAL A 238 -37.02 -35.27 -18.60
C VAL A 238 -37.22 -36.14 -19.84
N ASP A 239 -37.63 -35.56 -20.97
CA ASP A 239 -37.70 -36.28 -22.26
C ASP A 239 -36.32 -36.75 -22.75
N LEU A 240 -35.29 -35.93 -22.54
CA LEU A 240 -33.91 -36.31 -22.85
C LEU A 240 -33.43 -37.48 -21.98
N ILE A 241 -33.78 -37.49 -20.69
CA ILE A 241 -33.48 -38.60 -19.79
C ILE A 241 -34.23 -39.86 -20.23
N GLU A 242 -35.53 -39.75 -20.55
CA GLU A 242 -36.33 -40.87 -21.07
C GLU A 242 -35.73 -41.45 -22.37
N TRP A 243 -35.28 -40.57 -23.27
CA TRP A 243 -34.63 -40.96 -24.53
C TRP A 243 -33.31 -41.70 -24.29
N GLY A 244 -32.47 -41.19 -23.38
CA GLY A 244 -31.21 -41.81 -23.00
C GLY A 244 -31.41 -43.20 -22.37
N ARG A 245 -32.32 -43.30 -21.41
CA ARG A 245 -32.65 -44.55 -20.70
C ARG A 245 -33.17 -45.65 -21.63
N ASN A 246 -34.00 -45.29 -22.60
CA ASN A 246 -34.61 -46.25 -23.53
C ASN A 246 -33.74 -46.56 -24.75
N ARG A 247 -32.55 -45.95 -24.88
CA ARG A 247 -31.71 -46.00 -26.11
C ARG A 247 -32.54 -45.82 -27.38
N ALA A 248 -33.51 -44.90 -27.32
CA ALA A 248 -34.60 -44.84 -28.28
C ALA A 248 -34.10 -44.46 -29.68
N VAL A 249 -34.60 -45.15 -30.71
CA VAL A 249 -34.32 -44.83 -32.12
C VAL A 249 -35.27 -43.71 -32.55
N GLY A 250 -34.80 -42.46 -32.52
CA GLY A 250 -35.62 -41.29 -32.87
C GLY A 250 -35.09 -40.00 -32.24
N SER A 251 -35.85 -38.91 -32.33
CA SER A 251 -35.55 -37.64 -31.65
C SER A 251 -36.62 -37.29 -30.63
N VAL A 252 -36.24 -36.62 -29.55
CA VAL A 252 -37.19 -36.01 -28.61
C VAL A 252 -37.91 -34.82 -29.25
N GLN A 253 -39.06 -34.44 -28.68
CA GLN A 253 -39.82 -33.29 -29.14
C GLN A 253 -39.04 -31.99 -28.90
N VAL A 254 -38.90 -31.19 -29.96
CA VAL A 254 -38.26 -29.87 -29.93
C VAL A 254 -39.33 -28.80 -30.12
N PHE A 255 -39.27 -27.77 -29.29
CA PHE A 255 -40.23 -26.67 -29.24
C PHE A 255 -39.64 -25.42 -29.91
N GLN A 256 -40.48 -24.69 -30.65
CA GLN A 256 -40.07 -23.48 -31.34
C GLN A 256 -39.86 -22.32 -30.36
N THR A 257 -40.72 -22.22 -29.34
CA THR A 257 -40.64 -21.18 -28.31
C THR A 257 -40.47 -21.76 -26.91
N ARG A 258 -40.01 -20.91 -25.98
CA ARG A 258 -39.94 -21.26 -24.56
C ARG A 258 -41.35 -21.46 -23.97
N ASP A 259 -42.34 -20.71 -24.43
CA ASP A 259 -43.68 -20.77 -23.89
C ASP A 259 -44.34 -22.11 -24.22
N ASP A 260 -44.15 -22.62 -25.45
CA ASP A 260 -44.60 -23.96 -25.86
C ASP A 260 -43.97 -25.06 -24.98
N LEU A 261 -42.68 -24.93 -24.65
CA LEU A 261 -41.98 -25.87 -23.77
C LEU A 261 -42.55 -25.81 -22.34
N VAL A 262 -42.85 -24.61 -21.82
CA VAL A 262 -43.40 -24.43 -20.47
C VAL A 262 -44.81 -25.03 -20.38
N GLU A 263 -45.64 -24.81 -21.40
CA GLU A 263 -46.99 -25.38 -21.48
C GLU A 263 -46.94 -26.91 -21.51
N TYR A 264 -46.14 -27.50 -22.40
CA TYR A 264 -45.94 -28.95 -22.47
C TYR A 264 -45.43 -29.55 -21.15
N SER A 265 -44.45 -28.90 -20.51
CA SER A 265 -43.86 -29.38 -19.25
C SER A 265 -44.87 -29.37 -18.10
N ARG A 266 -45.80 -28.41 -18.09
CA ARG A 266 -46.89 -28.32 -17.11
C ARG A 266 -47.97 -29.36 -17.37
N GLU A 267 -48.40 -29.49 -18.63
CA GLU A 267 -49.45 -30.45 -19.03
C GLU A 267 -49.04 -31.90 -18.72
N HIS A 268 -47.79 -32.25 -18.98
CA HIS A 268 -47.28 -33.62 -18.82
C HIS A 268 -46.58 -33.87 -17.48
N ALA A 269 -46.59 -32.89 -16.56
CA ALA A 269 -45.90 -32.92 -15.27
C ALA A 269 -44.39 -33.25 -15.34
N LYS A 270 -43.75 -33.03 -16.50
CA LYS A 270 -42.32 -33.26 -16.77
C LYS A 270 -41.49 -32.07 -16.30
N ILE A 271 -41.29 -31.98 -14.98
CA ILE A 271 -40.64 -30.83 -14.31
C ILE A 271 -39.23 -31.20 -13.86
N PHE A 272 -38.25 -30.42 -14.33
CA PHE A 272 -36.84 -30.48 -13.92
C PHE A 272 -36.48 -29.25 -13.06
N PRO A 273 -35.67 -29.37 -12.00
CA PRO A 273 -35.47 -28.29 -11.03
C PRO A 273 -34.34 -27.36 -11.51
N VAL A 274 -34.61 -26.06 -11.66
CA VAL A 274 -33.59 -25.10 -12.12
C VAL A 274 -32.86 -24.40 -10.95
N LYS A 275 -33.52 -24.23 -9.80
CA LYS A 275 -33.06 -23.39 -8.69
C LYS A 275 -31.87 -23.96 -7.88
N GLU A 276 -31.64 -25.26 -7.91
CA GLU A 276 -30.50 -25.90 -7.20
C GLU A 276 -29.28 -26.14 -8.11
N VAL A 277 -29.40 -25.88 -9.42
CA VAL A 277 -28.33 -26.11 -10.41
C VAL A 277 -27.29 -24.98 -10.42
N GLN A 278 -27.60 -23.82 -9.83
CA GLN A 278 -26.75 -22.62 -9.83
C GLN A 278 -25.71 -22.57 -8.72
N ALA A 279 -25.79 -23.45 -7.71
CA ALA A 279 -24.93 -23.39 -6.53
C ALA A 279 -23.55 -24.05 -6.73
N ASN A 280 -23.43 -25.00 -7.66
CA ASN A 280 -22.19 -25.71 -7.94
C ASN A 280 -21.92 -25.63 -9.45
N GLY A 281 -20.82 -24.97 -9.84
CA GLY A 281 -20.43 -24.74 -11.25
C GLY A 281 -20.16 -26.01 -12.06
N GLU A 282 -21.21 -26.78 -12.36
CA GLU A 282 -21.10 -28.10 -12.97
C GLU A 282 -21.10 -28.11 -14.50
N THR A 283 -20.45 -29.14 -15.02
CA THR A 283 -19.85 -29.28 -16.35
C THR A 283 -20.72 -30.06 -17.36
N ASN A 284 -22.05 -30.14 -17.20
CA ASN A 284 -22.91 -30.96 -18.08
C ASN A 284 -23.36 -30.20 -19.36
N VAL A 285 -23.22 -30.84 -20.53
CA VAL A 285 -23.58 -30.27 -21.85
C VAL A 285 -25.03 -29.77 -21.90
N VAL A 286 -25.98 -30.60 -21.47
CA VAL A 286 -27.43 -30.33 -21.54
C VAL A 286 -27.80 -29.20 -20.59
N LEU A 287 -27.32 -29.25 -19.34
CA LEU A 287 -27.66 -28.25 -18.33
C LEU A 287 -27.09 -26.88 -18.70
N ARG A 288 -25.83 -26.80 -19.14
CA ARG A 288 -25.26 -25.51 -19.57
C ARG A 288 -25.98 -24.94 -20.79
N HIS A 289 -26.31 -25.78 -21.75
CA HIS A 289 -26.88 -25.32 -23.00
C HIS A 289 -28.37 -24.93 -22.89
N LEU A 290 -29.17 -25.75 -22.23
CA LEU A 290 -30.60 -25.50 -22.06
C LEU A 290 -30.90 -24.48 -20.93
N LEU A 291 -30.07 -24.40 -19.89
CA LEU A 291 -30.26 -23.43 -18.79
C LEU A 291 -29.72 -22.02 -19.08
N ARG A 292 -28.85 -21.84 -20.09
CA ARG A 292 -28.43 -20.51 -20.59
C ARG A 292 -29.62 -19.59 -20.91
N ARG A 293 -30.77 -20.15 -21.29
CA ARG A 293 -32.00 -19.41 -21.65
C ARG A 293 -32.97 -19.16 -20.49
N PHE A 294 -32.77 -19.80 -19.34
CA PHE A 294 -33.59 -19.59 -18.14
C PHE A 294 -33.06 -18.46 -17.24
N ARG A 295 -32.00 -17.75 -17.64
CA ARG A 295 -31.77 -16.39 -17.14
C ARG A 295 -33.00 -15.56 -17.51
N THR A 296 -33.82 -15.33 -16.50
CA THR A 296 -35.00 -14.47 -16.57
C THR A 296 -34.60 -13.17 -17.26
N ARG A 297 -35.26 -12.91 -18.39
CA ARG A 297 -35.57 -11.55 -18.80
C ARG A 297 -36.19 -10.88 -17.58
N HIS A 298 -35.43 -10.04 -16.89
CA HIS A 298 -36.06 -8.89 -16.27
C HIS A 298 -36.80 -8.16 -17.39
N SER A 299 -38.11 -8.13 -17.24
CA SER A 299 -39.03 -7.39 -18.06
C SER A 299 -38.54 -5.97 -18.20
N GLY A 300 -38.28 -5.56 -19.44
CA GLY A 300 -38.47 -4.20 -19.94
C GLY A 300 -38.13 -3.06 -18.98
N VAL A 301 -36.89 -2.99 -18.52
CA VAL A 301 -36.22 -1.69 -18.66
C VAL A 301 -35.70 -1.71 -20.08
N ALA A 302 -36.08 -0.71 -20.86
CA ALA A 302 -35.41 -0.44 -22.12
C ALA A 302 -33.89 -0.58 -21.90
N ARG A 303 -33.14 -0.92 -22.95
CA ARG A 303 -31.85 -0.23 -23.10
C ARG A 303 -32.18 1.26 -23.19
N ALA A 304 -32.47 1.89 -22.05
CA ALA A 304 -31.84 3.15 -21.79
C ALA A 304 -30.36 2.83 -22.04
N GLN A 305 -29.77 3.54 -23.00
CA GLN A 305 -28.46 4.08 -22.71
C GLN A 305 -28.56 4.56 -21.26
N PHE A 306 -28.08 3.78 -20.29
CA PHE A 306 -27.82 4.32 -18.98
C PHE A 306 -26.69 5.28 -19.25
N SER A 307 -27.10 6.51 -19.58
CA SER A 307 -26.21 7.63 -19.73
C SER A 307 -25.35 7.64 -18.48
N LYS A 308 -24.07 7.96 -18.65
CA LYS A 308 -23.12 8.25 -17.58
C LYS A 308 -23.55 9.50 -16.79
N HIS A 309 -24.83 9.62 -16.44
CA HIS A 309 -25.42 10.75 -15.76
C HIS A 309 -24.62 10.96 -14.47
N GLY A 310 -23.84 12.03 -14.46
CA GLY A 310 -23.08 12.47 -13.30
C GLY A 310 -21.60 12.05 -13.27
N MET A 311 -21.14 11.04 -14.03
CA MET A 311 -19.72 10.66 -14.02
C MET A 311 -18.85 11.46 -15.00
N ASP A 312 -19.44 12.09 -16.01
CA ASP A 312 -18.71 12.89 -17.02
C ASP A 312 -17.90 14.06 -16.41
N LYS A 313 -18.28 14.55 -15.22
CA LYS A 313 -17.55 15.60 -14.50
C LYS A 313 -16.19 15.15 -13.95
N TYR A 314 -15.96 13.83 -13.83
CA TYR A 314 -14.69 13.26 -13.37
C TYR A 314 -13.70 13.03 -14.52
N LYS A 315 -13.95 13.61 -15.70
CA LYS A 315 -12.91 13.72 -16.74
C LYS A 315 -11.78 14.60 -16.20
N PHE A 316 -10.55 14.11 -16.30
CA PHE A 316 -9.36 14.81 -15.82
C PHE A 316 -8.40 15.10 -16.99
N PRO A 317 -7.53 16.13 -16.87
CA PRO A 317 -6.56 16.45 -17.91
C PRO A 317 -5.62 15.29 -18.20
N SER A 318 -5.54 14.88 -19.46
CA SER A 318 -4.62 13.86 -19.95
C SER A 318 -4.35 14.05 -21.44
N ASP A 319 -3.16 13.69 -21.90
CA ASP A 319 -2.81 13.67 -23.33
C ASP A 319 -2.10 12.35 -23.71
N PRO A 320 -2.85 11.22 -23.75
CA PRO A 320 -2.27 9.88 -23.72
C PRO A 320 -1.80 9.37 -25.08
N VAL A 321 -2.08 10.09 -26.17
CA VAL A 321 -1.74 9.69 -27.55
C VAL A 321 -0.42 10.33 -27.95
N ALA A 322 0.61 9.51 -28.17
CA ALA A 322 1.93 10.00 -28.52
C ALA A 322 1.97 10.71 -29.89
N HIS A 323 2.96 11.59 -30.06
CA HIS A 323 3.22 12.23 -31.34
C HIS A 323 3.53 11.15 -32.40
N LYS A 324 2.85 11.21 -33.56
CA LYS A 324 2.97 10.16 -34.61
C LYS A 324 4.41 9.95 -35.08
N ALA A 325 5.17 11.04 -35.22
CA ALA A 325 6.57 10.98 -35.65
C ALA A 325 7.54 10.48 -34.56
N SER A 326 7.05 10.14 -33.36
CA SER A 326 7.81 9.51 -32.28
C SER A 326 7.56 8.00 -32.19
N THR A 327 6.70 7.46 -33.07
CA THR A 327 6.22 6.09 -33.02
C THR A 327 6.75 5.27 -34.20
N ILE A 328 7.29 4.10 -33.90
CA ILE A 328 7.78 3.11 -34.86
C ILE A 328 6.92 1.85 -34.69
N THR A 329 6.16 1.48 -35.73
CA THR A 329 5.13 0.42 -35.62
C THR A 329 5.37 -0.68 -36.66
N GLY A 330 5.39 -1.93 -36.20
CA GLY A 330 5.32 -3.13 -37.03
C GLY A 330 3.94 -3.81 -36.95
N SER A 331 3.84 -5.06 -37.43
CA SER A 331 2.57 -5.80 -37.39
C SER A 331 2.11 -6.15 -35.98
N ASN A 332 3.04 -6.38 -35.06
CA ASN A 332 2.78 -6.91 -33.72
C ASN A 332 3.49 -6.14 -32.62
N TYR A 333 4.32 -5.16 -32.95
CA TYR A 333 5.09 -4.38 -32.00
C TYR A 333 4.94 -2.88 -32.28
N ARG A 334 5.10 -2.07 -31.23
CA ARG A 334 5.19 -0.62 -31.32
C ARG A 334 6.23 -0.11 -30.35
N PHE A 335 7.12 0.76 -30.83
CA PHE A 335 8.04 1.52 -30.00
C PHE A 335 7.65 3.00 -30.07
N THR A 336 7.67 3.67 -28.94
CA THR A 336 7.47 5.12 -28.88
C THR A 336 8.62 5.74 -28.12
N VAL A 337 9.39 6.60 -28.79
CA VAL A 337 10.41 7.42 -28.14
C VAL A 337 9.68 8.61 -27.52
N ILE A 338 9.34 8.49 -26.23
CA ILE A 338 8.58 9.54 -25.51
C ILE A 338 9.48 10.75 -25.28
N LYS A 339 10.71 10.47 -24.84
CA LYS A 339 11.78 11.45 -24.60
C LYS A 339 13.12 10.84 -25.01
N PRO A 340 14.21 11.64 -25.14
CA PRO A 340 15.54 11.09 -25.38
C PRO A 340 15.97 10.02 -24.37
N THR A 341 15.43 10.10 -23.14
CA THR A 341 15.68 9.27 -21.95
C THR A 341 14.57 8.25 -21.65
N VAL A 342 13.44 8.26 -22.37
CA VAL A 342 12.31 7.36 -22.10
C VAL A 342 11.79 6.72 -23.37
N LEU A 343 11.83 5.39 -23.40
CA LEU A 343 11.28 4.57 -24.48
C LEU A 343 10.11 3.76 -23.95
N ARG A 344 8.96 3.82 -24.63
CA ARG A 344 7.86 2.87 -24.46
C ARG A 344 7.95 1.77 -25.50
N TYR A 345 7.65 0.54 -25.11
CA TYR A 345 7.57 -0.62 -25.98
C TYR A 345 6.28 -1.39 -25.75
N GLU A 346 5.66 -1.85 -26.83
CA GLU A 346 4.40 -2.57 -26.80
C GLU A 346 4.43 -3.78 -27.72
N TRP A 347 3.74 -4.84 -27.31
CA TRP A 347 3.48 -6.02 -28.12
C TRP A 347 1.99 -6.33 -28.14
N SER A 348 1.47 -6.68 -29.32
CA SER A 348 0.12 -7.22 -29.48
C SER A 348 0.04 -8.28 -30.59
N PRO A 349 -0.62 -9.43 -30.38
CA PRO A 349 -0.80 -10.46 -31.40
C PRO A 349 -1.68 -10.00 -32.58
N ASP A 350 -2.55 -9.00 -32.37
CA ASP A 350 -3.50 -8.51 -33.38
C ASP A 350 -3.14 -7.12 -33.95
N GLY A 351 -1.96 -6.59 -33.62
CA GLY A 351 -1.52 -5.27 -34.08
C GLY A 351 -2.33 -4.09 -33.53
N THR A 352 -3.26 -4.32 -32.58
CA THR A 352 -3.97 -3.25 -31.88
C THR A 352 -3.25 -2.89 -30.60
N PHE A 353 -2.75 -1.65 -30.51
CA PHE A 353 -1.98 -1.14 -29.37
C PHE A 353 -2.84 -0.27 -28.44
N GLU A 354 -2.28 0.13 -27.29
CA GLU A 354 -3.02 0.87 -26.26
C GLU A 354 -2.65 2.37 -26.28
N ASP A 355 -3.64 3.20 -26.59
CA ASP A 355 -3.51 4.67 -26.68
C ASP A 355 -4.30 5.41 -25.60
N ARG A 356 -5.09 4.70 -24.79
CA ARG A 356 -5.78 5.29 -23.65
C ARG A 356 -4.81 5.58 -22.52
N ALA A 357 -5.18 6.50 -21.64
CA ALA A 357 -4.45 6.75 -20.41
C ALA A 357 -4.52 5.51 -19.51
N SER A 358 -3.39 5.11 -18.92
CA SER A 358 -3.32 4.10 -17.86
C SER A 358 -3.20 4.76 -16.48
N THR A 359 -3.29 3.98 -15.40
CA THR A 359 -3.05 4.52 -14.05
C THR A 359 -1.67 5.13 -13.89
N PHE A 360 -0.66 4.55 -14.53
CA PHE A 360 0.67 5.13 -14.60
C PHE A 360 0.75 6.26 -15.62
N ALA A 361 0.52 5.99 -16.91
CA ALA A 361 0.82 6.92 -18.00
C ALA A 361 -0.44 7.62 -18.54
N ILE A 362 -0.63 8.87 -18.09
CA ILE A 362 -1.74 9.73 -18.52
C ILE A 362 -1.32 10.69 -19.66
N ASN A 363 -0.03 10.95 -19.81
CA ASN A 363 0.53 11.83 -20.84
C ASN A 363 1.60 11.09 -21.65
N ARG A 364 1.47 11.11 -22.97
CA ARG A 364 2.46 10.59 -23.93
C ARG A 364 2.73 11.54 -25.09
N LYS A 365 1.95 12.62 -25.21
CA LYS A 365 2.15 13.62 -26.26
C LYS A 365 3.19 14.65 -25.85
N PHE A 366 4.40 14.44 -26.36
CA PHE A 366 5.51 15.37 -26.27
C PHE A 366 5.99 15.76 -27.67
N ASP A 367 6.81 16.79 -27.74
CA ASP A 367 7.51 17.12 -28.99
C ASP A 367 8.36 15.92 -29.45
N LYS A 368 8.51 15.79 -30.77
CA LYS A 368 9.30 14.70 -31.34
C LYS A 368 10.76 14.80 -30.84
N PRO A 369 11.28 13.80 -30.12
CA PRO A 369 12.68 13.81 -29.69
C PRO A 369 13.62 13.47 -30.84
N ASP A 370 14.91 13.79 -30.65
CA ASP A 370 15.96 13.37 -31.56
C ASP A 370 16.25 11.87 -31.40
N TYR A 371 16.03 11.12 -32.48
CA TYR A 371 16.41 9.71 -32.58
C TYR A 371 16.62 9.33 -34.06
N SER A 372 17.36 8.25 -34.28
CA SER A 372 17.52 7.64 -35.61
C SER A 372 17.02 6.20 -35.60
N VAL A 373 16.53 5.75 -36.75
CA VAL A 373 16.02 4.39 -36.95
C VAL A 373 16.81 3.75 -38.09
N LYS A 374 17.26 2.52 -37.89
CA LYS A 374 17.74 1.65 -38.95
C LYS A 374 16.89 0.40 -38.95
N GLU A 375 16.31 0.06 -40.08
CA GLU A 375 15.40 -1.08 -40.20
C GLU A 375 15.75 -1.91 -41.43
N THR A 376 15.71 -3.23 -41.23
CA THR A 376 15.81 -4.25 -42.27
C THR A 376 14.59 -5.18 -42.16
N GLU A 377 14.55 -6.26 -42.95
CA GLU A 377 13.45 -7.22 -42.88
C GLU A 377 13.37 -7.91 -41.51
N ASP A 378 14.52 -8.22 -40.91
CA ASP A 378 14.66 -9.05 -39.70
C ASP A 378 15.24 -8.31 -38.48
N GLN A 379 15.62 -7.03 -38.62
CA GLN A 379 16.18 -6.23 -37.53
C GLN A 379 15.63 -4.80 -37.50
N LEU A 380 15.43 -4.29 -36.30
CA LEU A 380 15.13 -2.88 -36.00
C LEU A 380 16.14 -2.36 -34.97
N GLU A 381 16.75 -1.22 -35.28
CA GLU A 381 17.56 -0.46 -34.35
C GLU A 381 16.99 0.94 -34.15
N ILE A 382 16.91 1.37 -32.89
CA ILE A 382 16.54 2.73 -32.51
C ILE A 382 17.67 3.31 -31.66
N VAL A 383 18.19 4.47 -32.07
CA VAL A 383 19.29 5.14 -31.36
C VAL A 383 18.82 6.52 -30.93
N THR A 384 18.86 6.79 -29.64
CA THR A 384 18.67 8.12 -29.03
C THR A 384 20.01 8.61 -28.46
N PRO A 385 20.09 9.84 -27.94
CA PRO A 385 21.26 10.29 -27.18
C PRO A 385 21.57 9.48 -25.91
N SER A 386 20.60 8.72 -25.37
CA SER A 386 20.77 7.99 -24.11
C SER A 386 20.85 6.47 -24.27
N LEU A 387 20.30 5.89 -25.35
CA LEU A 387 20.19 4.44 -25.52
C LEU A 387 20.32 4.00 -26.99
N HIS A 388 20.67 2.73 -27.17
CA HIS A 388 20.63 2.00 -28.44
C HIS A 388 19.88 0.69 -28.25
N LEU A 389 18.71 0.61 -28.87
CA LEU A 389 17.87 -0.58 -28.94
C LEU A 389 18.21 -1.41 -30.18
N SER A 390 18.25 -2.73 -30.02
CA SER A 390 18.30 -3.73 -31.07
C SER A 390 17.18 -4.74 -30.86
N TYR A 391 16.40 -4.98 -31.92
CA TYR A 391 15.22 -5.82 -31.88
C TYR A 391 15.05 -6.67 -33.15
N ASP A 392 14.80 -7.98 -32.99
CA ASP A 392 14.75 -8.97 -34.08
C ASP A 392 13.38 -9.11 -34.77
N LYS A 393 12.44 -8.21 -34.48
CA LYS A 393 11.09 -8.18 -35.07
C LYS A 393 10.24 -9.43 -34.76
N LYS A 394 10.61 -10.24 -33.76
CA LYS A 394 9.83 -11.38 -33.25
C LYS A 394 9.22 -11.08 -31.89
N ARG A 395 8.44 -12.00 -31.33
CA ARG A 395 7.91 -11.87 -29.97
C ARG A 395 9.03 -11.49 -28.99
N PHE A 396 8.82 -10.42 -28.21
CA PHE A 396 9.85 -9.92 -27.27
C PHE A 396 10.40 -11.05 -26.40
N SER A 397 11.73 -11.13 -26.32
CA SER A 397 12.47 -12.14 -25.59
C SER A 397 13.86 -11.62 -25.21
N PRO A 398 14.57 -12.24 -24.25
CA PRO A 398 15.90 -11.78 -23.84
C PRO A 398 16.95 -11.79 -24.96
N ASN A 399 16.78 -12.68 -25.94
CA ASN A 399 17.68 -12.81 -27.09
C ASN A 399 17.35 -11.83 -28.22
N GLY A 400 16.05 -11.52 -28.37
CA GLY A 400 15.54 -10.76 -29.50
C GLY A 400 15.33 -9.28 -29.22
N PHE A 401 15.28 -8.84 -27.95
CA PHE A 401 15.09 -7.43 -27.57
C PHE A 401 16.10 -7.00 -26.50
N LEU A 402 17.09 -6.22 -26.95
CA LEU A 402 18.21 -5.71 -26.17
C LEU A 402 18.25 -4.19 -26.25
N VAL A 403 18.50 -3.53 -25.12
CA VAL A 403 18.83 -2.11 -25.05
C VAL A 403 20.17 -1.95 -24.35
N THR A 404 21.08 -1.22 -24.98
CA THR A 404 22.34 -0.78 -24.39
C THR A 404 22.26 0.71 -24.08
N PHE A 405 22.90 1.14 -23.00
CA PHE A 405 22.84 2.53 -22.56
C PHE A 405 24.14 3.26 -22.89
N ILE A 406 24.02 4.49 -23.38
CA ILE A 406 25.17 5.31 -23.79
C ILE A 406 25.86 5.93 -22.57
N ASN A 407 25.11 6.09 -21.47
CA ASN A 407 25.66 6.59 -20.22
C ASN A 407 26.63 5.57 -19.57
N LYS A 408 27.71 6.08 -18.97
CA LYS A 408 28.71 5.25 -18.26
C LYS A 408 28.39 5.18 -16.76
N ALA A 409 27.17 4.75 -16.41
CA ALA A 409 26.77 4.64 -15.01
C ALA A 409 27.56 3.55 -14.25
N THR A 410 27.97 2.49 -14.95
CA THR A 410 28.76 1.38 -14.41
C THR A 410 30.09 1.22 -15.17
N LEU A 411 31.06 0.54 -14.54
CA LEU A 411 32.39 0.30 -15.14
C LEU A 411 32.34 -0.60 -16.38
N TRP A 412 31.37 -1.50 -16.45
CA TRP A 412 31.25 -2.52 -17.50
C TRP A 412 30.23 -2.14 -18.58
N GLY A 413 29.59 -0.98 -18.45
CA GLY A 413 28.39 -0.65 -19.19
C GLY A 413 27.16 -1.36 -18.62
N SER A 414 25.99 -0.90 -19.04
CA SER A 414 24.71 -1.48 -18.66
C SER A 414 23.99 -1.95 -19.91
N GLU A 415 23.39 -3.13 -19.84
CA GLU A 415 22.44 -3.59 -20.83
C GLU A 415 21.16 -4.04 -20.15
N TRP A 416 20.04 -3.88 -20.84
CA TRP A 416 18.74 -4.40 -20.44
C TRP A 416 18.20 -5.31 -21.54
N ARG A 417 17.71 -6.48 -21.13
CA ARG A 417 17.09 -7.46 -22.01
C ARG A 417 15.66 -7.68 -21.56
N TYR A 418 14.72 -7.72 -22.51
CA TYR A 418 13.32 -7.97 -22.17
C TYR A 418 13.17 -9.34 -21.51
N GLY A 419 12.58 -9.39 -20.31
CA GLY A 419 12.40 -10.63 -19.54
C GLY A 419 13.70 -11.27 -19.04
N GLY A 420 14.81 -10.52 -19.06
CA GLY A 420 16.09 -10.92 -18.46
C GLY A 420 16.08 -10.83 -16.94
N GLU A 421 17.25 -11.04 -16.33
CA GLU A 421 17.41 -10.86 -14.88
C GLU A 421 17.09 -9.41 -14.46
N HIS A 422 16.53 -9.27 -13.25
CA HIS A 422 16.24 -7.96 -12.67
C HIS A 422 17.51 -7.13 -12.52
N ASP A 423 17.35 -5.82 -12.65
CA ASP A 423 18.42 -4.88 -12.39
C ASP A 423 18.80 -4.92 -10.91
N GLY A 424 19.91 -5.60 -10.60
CA GLY A 424 20.46 -5.67 -9.24
C GLY A 424 20.89 -4.31 -8.65
N GLY A 425 20.84 -3.24 -9.45
CA GLY A 425 21.07 -1.86 -9.04
C GLY A 425 19.82 -1.05 -8.67
N ASN A 426 18.60 -1.60 -8.81
CA ASN A 426 17.36 -0.86 -8.49
C ASN A 426 17.36 -0.38 -7.03
N LEU A 427 16.95 0.87 -6.82
CA LEU A 427 17.00 1.55 -5.51
C LEU A 427 15.68 1.43 -4.73
N GLY A 428 14.72 0.67 -5.25
CA GLY A 428 13.41 0.43 -4.67
C GLY A 428 12.46 1.61 -4.80
N GLY A 429 11.18 1.36 -4.54
CA GLY A 429 10.12 2.38 -4.47
C GLY A 429 9.45 2.39 -3.11
N THR A 430 8.20 1.95 -3.07
CA THR A 430 7.45 1.75 -1.83
C THR A 430 6.54 0.53 -1.94
N ALA A 431 6.08 0.03 -0.80
CA ALA A 431 5.12 -1.06 -0.73
C ALA A 431 3.68 -0.53 -0.66
N ARG A 432 2.73 -1.38 -1.07
CA ARG A 432 1.28 -1.08 -0.96
C ARG A 432 0.84 -0.83 0.49
N THR A 433 1.43 -1.58 1.42
CA THR A 433 1.24 -1.42 2.87
C THR A 433 2.31 -2.18 3.67
N LEU A 434 2.48 -1.80 4.93
CA LEU A 434 3.24 -2.43 6.00
C LEU A 434 2.34 -3.16 7.02
N ASP A 435 1.09 -3.49 6.66
CA ASP A 435 0.20 -4.27 7.53
C ASP A 435 0.89 -5.56 8.02
N GLY A 436 1.03 -5.70 9.34
CA GLY A 436 1.65 -6.87 9.95
C GLY A 436 3.16 -6.99 9.71
N VAL A 437 3.81 -5.97 9.15
CA VAL A 437 5.26 -5.94 8.92
C VAL A 437 5.99 -5.45 10.18
N ASN A 438 7.04 -6.17 10.57
CA ASN A 438 7.96 -5.80 11.63
C ASN A 438 9.34 -5.49 11.03
N GLY A 439 9.65 -4.21 10.85
CA GLY A 439 10.90 -3.77 10.21
C GLY A 439 10.88 -3.84 8.70
N ARG A 440 12.04 -4.13 8.10
CA ARG A 440 12.26 -4.00 6.65
C ARG A 440 11.54 -5.08 5.84
N CYS A 441 10.80 -4.67 4.82
CA CYS A 441 10.21 -5.56 3.81
C CYS A 441 10.76 -5.26 2.40
N ASP A 442 10.24 -5.98 1.41
CA ASP A 442 10.41 -5.61 0.01
C ASP A 442 9.59 -4.34 -0.29
N VAL A 443 10.22 -3.35 -0.93
CA VAL A 443 9.62 -2.07 -1.30
C VAL A 443 9.29 -1.99 -2.79
N GLY A 444 9.39 -3.11 -3.51
CA GLY A 444 9.18 -3.19 -4.94
C GLY A 444 10.20 -2.36 -5.73
N ASP A 445 10.06 -2.39 -7.05
CA ASP A 445 10.93 -1.62 -7.94
C ASP A 445 10.55 -0.13 -7.96
N GLY A 446 11.56 0.74 -7.90
CA GLY A 446 11.42 2.16 -8.20
C GLY A 446 11.86 2.49 -9.62
N ILE A 447 11.74 3.76 -10.02
CA ILE A 447 12.25 4.22 -11.32
C ILE A 447 13.72 4.67 -11.27
N LEU A 448 14.36 4.54 -10.11
CA LEU A 448 15.77 4.90 -9.86
C LEU A 448 16.65 3.68 -9.60
N SER A 449 17.85 3.68 -10.17
CA SER A 449 18.80 2.58 -10.15
C SER A 449 20.24 3.07 -10.27
N ARG A 450 21.15 2.37 -9.58
CA ARG A 450 22.61 2.54 -9.73
C ARG A 450 23.11 2.16 -11.12
N SER A 451 22.38 1.31 -11.84
CA SER A 451 22.71 0.89 -13.21
C SER A 451 22.39 1.96 -14.25
N GLY A 452 21.69 3.02 -13.85
CA GLY A 452 21.38 4.19 -14.68
C GLY A 452 20.19 4.03 -15.60
N PHE A 453 19.39 2.99 -15.38
CA PHE A 453 18.15 2.73 -16.10
C PHE A 453 17.12 2.06 -15.18
N ALA A 454 15.85 2.13 -15.53
CA ALA A 454 14.80 1.37 -14.87
C ALA A 454 13.72 0.97 -15.86
N ASN A 455 13.14 -0.22 -15.66
CA ASN A 455 12.01 -0.69 -16.45
C ASN A 455 10.74 -0.69 -15.59
N LEU A 456 9.67 -0.10 -16.11
CA LEU A 456 8.35 -0.10 -15.51
C LEU A 456 7.40 -0.87 -16.43
N ASP A 457 6.80 -1.94 -15.90
CA ASP A 457 5.79 -2.74 -16.61
C ASP A 457 4.39 -2.17 -16.32
N ASP A 458 3.72 -1.69 -17.36
CA ASP A 458 2.38 -1.12 -17.32
C ASP A 458 1.33 -2.09 -17.91
N SER A 459 1.71 -3.35 -18.20
CA SER A 459 0.86 -4.29 -18.96
C SER A 459 -0.41 -4.72 -18.24
N GLU A 460 -0.46 -4.62 -16.90
CA GLU A 460 -1.58 -5.06 -16.06
C GLU A 460 -2.37 -3.90 -15.44
N SER A 461 -2.00 -2.64 -15.72
CA SER A 461 -2.69 -1.48 -15.14
C SER A 461 -4.09 -1.29 -15.71
N MET A 462 -5.01 -0.77 -14.89
CA MET A 462 -6.31 -0.33 -15.39
C MET A 462 -6.17 0.93 -16.27
N LEU A 463 -7.16 1.17 -17.13
CA LEU A 463 -7.18 2.27 -18.07
C LEU A 463 -8.31 3.25 -17.74
N PHE A 464 -8.15 4.49 -18.19
CA PHE A 464 -9.21 5.48 -18.22
C PHE A 464 -9.87 5.50 -19.61
N ASP A 465 -11.20 5.54 -19.66
CA ASP A 465 -11.94 5.39 -20.91
C ASP A 465 -12.05 6.68 -21.74
N GLY A 466 -11.53 7.80 -21.23
CA GLY A 466 -11.63 9.14 -21.84
C GLY A 466 -13.01 9.80 -21.67
N GLU A 467 -13.94 9.08 -21.07
CA GLU A 467 -15.34 9.44 -20.92
C GLU A 467 -15.74 9.51 -19.44
N GLY A 468 -14.81 9.89 -18.55
CA GLY A 468 -15.05 10.11 -17.13
C GLY A 468 -15.14 8.84 -16.28
N PHE A 469 -14.73 7.67 -16.81
CA PHE A 469 -14.68 6.43 -16.05
C PHE A 469 -13.46 5.56 -16.42
N VAL A 470 -13.48 4.29 -16.01
CA VAL A 470 -12.38 3.33 -16.21
C VAL A 470 -12.76 2.20 -17.18
N ALA A 471 -11.73 1.55 -17.71
CA ALA A 471 -11.86 0.36 -18.55
C ALA A 471 -10.73 -0.63 -18.26
N PRO A 472 -10.99 -1.95 -18.38
CA PRO A 472 -9.92 -2.93 -18.32
C PRO A 472 -9.06 -2.89 -19.60
N ARG A 473 -7.84 -3.42 -19.50
CA ARG A 473 -7.03 -3.74 -20.68
C ARG A 473 -7.69 -4.86 -21.49
N LYS A 474 -7.37 -4.91 -22.79
CA LYS A 474 -7.76 -6.05 -23.63
C LYS A 474 -7.02 -7.29 -23.14
N SER A 475 -7.71 -8.43 -23.07
CA SER A 475 -7.08 -9.70 -22.71
C SER A 475 -6.12 -10.20 -23.80
N GLY A 476 -5.24 -11.12 -23.41
CA GLY A 476 -4.32 -11.84 -24.29
C GLY A 476 -2.86 -11.49 -24.03
N ASP A 477 -1.96 -12.03 -24.86
CA ASP A 477 -0.52 -11.81 -24.78
C ASP A 477 -0.15 -10.38 -25.21
N ARG A 478 -0.31 -9.40 -24.31
CA ARG A 478 -0.09 -7.97 -24.58
C ARG A 478 0.93 -7.41 -23.60
N ILE A 479 1.84 -6.59 -24.11
CA ILE A 479 2.88 -5.93 -23.32
C ILE A 479 2.77 -4.43 -23.53
N ASP A 480 2.98 -3.68 -22.46
CA ASP A 480 3.11 -2.23 -22.44
C ASP A 480 4.12 -1.85 -21.36
N GLY A 481 5.36 -1.54 -21.76
CA GLY A 481 6.44 -1.25 -20.83
C GLY A 481 7.19 0.03 -21.16
N TYR A 482 7.84 0.61 -20.15
CA TYR A 482 8.57 1.87 -20.21
C TYR A 482 9.97 1.66 -19.69
N LEU A 483 10.97 2.04 -20.48
CA LEU A 483 12.37 2.00 -20.12
C LEU A 483 12.89 3.43 -19.97
N PHE A 484 13.33 3.75 -18.76
CA PHE A 484 13.98 4.99 -18.38
C PHE A 484 15.50 4.81 -18.47
N SER A 485 16.19 5.76 -19.10
CA SER A 485 17.64 5.78 -19.30
C SER A 485 18.17 7.17 -18.94
N TYR A 486 18.69 7.33 -17.73
CA TYR A 486 19.05 8.62 -17.13
C TYR A 486 20.47 8.66 -16.57
N GLY A 487 21.16 7.51 -16.50
CA GLY A 487 22.49 7.44 -15.89
C GLY A 487 22.44 7.83 -14.41
N GLN A 488 23.06 8.95 -14.06
CA GLN A 488 23.08 9.46 -12.69
C GLN A 488 22.14 10.67 -12.47
N ASP A 489 21.40 11.11 -13.49
CA ASP A 489 20.42 12.21 -13.36
C ASP A 489 19.09 11.71 -12.78
N TYR A 490 19.11 11.32 -11.49
CA TYR A 490 17.93 10.80 -10.80
C TYR A 490 16.79 11.82 -10.72
N LYS A 491 17.11 13.10 -10.54
CA LYS A 491 16.10 14.16 -10.55
C LYS A 491 15.48 14.31 -11.95
N GLY A 492 16.27 14.18 -13.02
CA GLY A 492 15.77 14.12 -14.40
C GLY A 492 14.84 12.96 -14.66
N ALA A 493 15.20 11.76 -14.18
CA ALA A 493 14.34 10.58 -14.27
C ALA A 493 12.99 10.79 -13.59
N MET A 494 12.97 11.42 -12.40
CA MET A 494 11.73 11.72 -11.69
C MET A 494 10.89 12.78 -12.38
N ARG A 495 11.52 13.82 -12.97
CA ARG A 495 10.80 14.79 -13.84
C ARG A 495 10.16 14.09 -15.03
N ASP A 496 10.87 13.18 -15.69
CA ASP A 496 10.33 12.39 -16.80
C ASP A 496 9.18 11.47 -16.36
N TYR A 497 9.30 10.85 -15.18
CA TYR A 497 8.23 10.07 -14.58
C TYR A 497 6.99 10.92 -14.33
N HIS A 498 7.13 12.11 -13.72
CA HIS A 498 6.02 13.02 -13.46
C HIS A 498 5.42 13.63 -14.72
N ASP A 499 6.20 13.87 -15.77
CA ASP A 499 5.68 14.34 -17.04
C ASP A 499 4.72 13.33 -17.67
N ILE A 500 5.05 12.03 -17.60
CA ILE A 500 4.23 10.94 -18.13
C ILE A 500 3.04 10.64 -17.22
N SER A 501 3.28 10.64 -15.91
CA SER A 501 2.32 10.17 -14.90
C SER A 501 1.54 11.27 -14.20
N GLY A 502 1.75 12.53 -14.53
CA GLY A 502 1.15 13.66 -13.85
C GLY A 502 1.95 14.10 -12.61
N LYS A 503 1.72 15.35 -12.21
CA LYS A 503 2.42 16.01 -11.11
C LYS A 503 1.82 15.59 -9.76
N GLN A 504 2.63 15.65 -8.71
CA GLN A 504 2.13 15.56 -7.34
C GLN A 504 1.41 16.88 -7.01
N PRO A 505 0.14 16.86 -6.57
CA PRO A 505 -0.58 18.08 -6.28
C PRO A 505 -0.17 18.69 -4.94
N LEU A 506 -0.47 19.97 -4.79
CA LEU A 506 -0.31 20.71 -3.54
C LEU A 506 -1.30 20.17 -2.50
N VAL A 507 -0.81 19.78 -1.32
CA VAL A 507 -1.69 19.49 -0.17
C VAL A 507 -2.07 20.77 0.57
N PRO A 508 -3.26 20.86 1.18
CA PRO A 508 -3.65 22.05 1.92
C PRO A 508 -2.74 22.29 3.13
N ARG A 509 -2.53 23.55 3.50
CA ARG A 509 -1.58 23.95 4.55
C ARG A 509 -1.85 23.26 5.90
N TRP A 510 -3.11 23.13 6.29
CA TRP A 510 -3.51 22.44 7.54
C TRP A 510 -3.09 20.96 7.57
N ALA A 511 -2.94 20.29 6.42
CA ALA A 511 -2.50 18.89 6.37
C ALA A 511 -1.05 18.72 6.86
N LEU A 512 -0.28 19.81 6.91
CA LEU A 512 1.12 19.81 7.33
C LEU A 512 1.28 19.90 8.86
N GLY A 513 0.21 20.14 9.62
CA GLY A 513 0.23 20.16 11.09
C GLY A 513 0.21 18.78 11.75
N ASN A 514 -0.11 18.75 13.05
CA ASN A 514 -0.29 17.53 13.83
C ASN A 514 -1.70 16.96 13.63
N TRP A 515 -1.77 15.68 13.27
CA TRP A 515 -3.03 14.94 13.17
C TRP A 515 -3.17 14.04 14.40
N TRP A 516 -4.32 14.14 15.07
CA TRP A 516 -4.67 13.22 16.14
C TRP A 516 -5.56 12.11 15.60
N SER A 517 -5.13 10.87 15.80
CA SER A 517 -5.88 9.67 15.42
C SER A 517 -5.64 8.55 16.43
N ARG A 518 -6.64 7.71 16.62
CA ARG A 518 -6.55 6.45 17.35
C ARG A 518 -7.76 5.61 16.95
N TYR A 519 -7.57 4.33 16.67
CA TYR A 519 -8.68 3.40 16.59
C TYR A 519 -9.24 3.25 17.99
N HIS A 520 -10.34 3.93 18.30
CA HIS A 520 -10.98 3.94 19.61
C HIS A 520 -12.42 4.41 19.49
N ALA A 521 -13.32 3.76 20.22
CA ALA A 521 -14.75 4.07 20.24
C ALA A 521 -15.04 5.32 21.07
N TYR A 522 -14.55 6.47 20.61
CA TYR A 522 -14.78 7.76 21.25
C TYR A 522 -16.27 8.09 21.25
N ASN A 523 -16.77 8.55 22.40
CA ASN A 523 -17.97 9.39 22.41
C ASN A 523 -17.59 10.87 22.23
N ASP A 524 -18.57 11.68 21.83
CA ASP A 524 -18.42 13.11 21.58
C ASP A 524 -17.73 13.84 22.75
N LYS A 525 -18.20 13.63 23.98
CA LYS A 525 -17.69 14.27 25.18
C LYS A 525 -16.23 13.90 25.44
N GLU A 526 -15.90 12.61 25.38
CA GLU A 526 -14.53 12.11 25.58
C GLU A 526 -13.56 12.71 24.58
N TYR A 527 -13.96 12.77 23.30
CA TYR A 527 -13.11 13.33 22.25
C TYR A 527 -12.94 14.85 22.40
N LEU A 528 -13.99 15.59 22.76
CA LEU A 528 -13.89 17.04 23.03
C LEU A 528 -13.08 17.34 24.29
N ASP A 529 -13.22 16.55 25.35
CA ASP A 529 -12.40 16.66 26.57
C ASP A 529 -10.92 16.36 26.26
N LEU A 530 -10.65 15.45 25.31
CA LEU A 530 -9.30 15.21 24.79
C LEU A 530 -8.75 16.42 24.03
N MET A 531 -9.56 17.07 23.17
CA MET A 531 -9.15 18.30 22.48
C MET A 531 -8.88 19.45 23.47
N ASN A 532 -9.72 19.62 24.49
CA ASN A 532 -9.48 20.57 25.59
C ASN A 532 -8.14 20.30 26.26
N LYS A 533 -7.80 19.03 26.49
CA LYS A 533 -6.53 18.66 27.12
C LYS A 533 -5.32 18.97 26.23
N PHE A 534 -5.40 18.81 24.92
CA PHE A 534 -4.35 19.27 24.00
C PHE A 534 -4.15 20.79 24.09
N GLU A 535 -5.24 21.55 24.14
CA GLU A 535 -5.21 23.00 24.30
C GLU A 535 -4.63 23.46 25.65
N ASP A 536 -5.00 22.78 26.74
CA ASP A 536 -4.45 23.01 28.09
C ASP A 536 -2.94 22.75 28.13
N GLN A 537 -2.50 21.70 27.43
CA GLN A 537 -1.08 21.35 27.29
C GLN A 537 -0.35 22.19 26.23
N LYS A 538 -1.04 23.15 25.59
CA LYS A 538 -0.52 24.03 24.53
C LYS A 538 0.13 23.23 23.40
N ILE A 539 -0.53 22.15 22.98
CA ILE A 539 -0.10 21.30 21.87
C ILE A 539 -1.09 21.55 20.73
N PRO A 540 -0.65 22.20 19.64
CA PRO A 540 -1.57 22.48 18.56
C PRO A 540 -1.84 21.26 17.70
N LEU A 541 -3.05 21.18 17.16
CA LEU A 541 -3.51 20.18 16.21
C LEU A 541 -4.06 20.88 14.95
N SER A 542 -4.15 20.16 13.85
CA SER A 542 -4.78 20.65 12.62
C SER A 542 -5.85 19.70 12.07
N THR A 543 -5.79 18.42 12.44
CA THR A 543 -6.71 17.40 11.95
C THR A 543 -7.16 16.49 13.07
N ALA A 544 -8.48 16.31 13.18
CA ALA A 544 -9.17 15.35 14.01
C ALA A 544 -9.57 14.15 13.15
N VAL A 545 -8.98 12.99 13.42
CA VAL A 545 -9.28 11.74 12.71
C VAL A 545 -10.17 10.89 13.60
N ILE A 546 -11.37 10.59 13.11
CA ILE A 546 -12.34 9.75 13.82
C ILE A 546 -12.40 8.40 13.12
N ASP A 547 -12.06 7.35 13.86
CA ASP A 547 -12.00 5.99 13.35
C ASP A 547 -13.39 5.31 13.38
N MET A 548 -13.45 4.05 12.91
CA MET A 548 -14.61 3.17 12.70
C MET A 548 -15.90 3.50 13.45
N ASP A 549 -15.82 3.65 14.77
CA ASP A 549 -16.98 3.76 15.66
C ASP A 549 -17.77 5.07 15.52
N TRP A 550 -17.35 6.00 14.65
CA TRP A 550 -18.24 7.09 14.22
C TRP A 550 -19.54 6.54 13.61
N HIS A 551 -19.49 5.37 12.97
CA HIS A 551 -20.65 4.64 12.46
C HIS A 551 -21.03 3.43 13.33
N LEU A 552 -22.14 2.77 13.02
CA LEU A 552 -22.58 1.56 13.71
C LEU A 552 -21.63 0.39 13.41
N VAL A 553 -21.16 -0.31 14.45
CA VAL A 553 -20.16 -1.40 14.34
C VAL A 553 -20.62 -2.67 15.07
N HIS A 554 -21.21 -2.51 16.26
CA HIS A 554 -21.50 -3.61 17.20
C HIS A 554 -22.99 -3.78 17.53
N GLU A 555 -23.83 -2.88 17.02
CA GLU A 555 -25.26 -2.87 17.24
C GLU A 555 -25.95 -4.09 16.60
N GLU A 556 -27.02 -4.60 17.23
CA GLU A 556 -27.70 -5.84 16.83
C GLU A 556 -28.21 -5.82 15.37
N GLN A 557 -28.57 -4.64 14.85
CA GLN A 557 -29.01 -4.45 13.47
C GLN A 557 -27.90 -4.57 12.42
N VAL A 558 -26.62 -4.46 12.84
CA VAL A 558 -25.46 -4.60 11.96
C VAL A 558 -25.25 -6.09 11.68
N THR A 559 -25.60 -6.50 10.46
CA THR A 559 -25.64 -7.92 10.05
C THR A 559 -24.32 -8.43 9.45
N HIS A 560 -23.37 -7.55 9.16
CA HIS A 560 -22.03 -7.88 8.69
C HIS A 560 -20.99 -7.68 9.81
N THR A 561 -19.70 -7.71 9.48
CA THR A 561 -18.58 -7.64 10.43
C THR A 561 -18.41 -6.29 11.14
N GLY A 562 -19.29 -5.32 10.90
CA GLY A 562 -19.18 -3.95 11.45
C GLY A 562 -18.13 -3.05 10.78
N TRP A 563 -17.35 -3.52 9.82
CA TRP A 563 -16.29 -2.69 9.21
C TRP A 563 -16.80 -1.62 8.25
N THR A 564 -17.88 -1.84 7.51
CA THR A 564 -18.46 -0.80 6.65
C THR A 564 -19.67 -0.19 7.34
N GLY A 565 -19.82 1.13 7.34
CA GLY A 565 -21.04 1.77 7.83
C GLY A 565 -21.14 3.22 7.43
N TYR A 566 -22.37 3.73 7.37
CA TYR A 566 -22.66 5.09 6.88
C TYR A 566 -23.72 5.83 7.72
N THR A 567 -23.94 5.35 8.95
CA THR A 567 -24.90 5.90 9.90
C THR A 567 -24.18 6.26 11.17
N TRP A 568 -24.22 7.55 11.53
CA TRP A 568 -23.63 8.04 12.77
C TRP A 568 -24.14 7.27 13.99
N ASN A 569 -23.22 6.75 14.79
CA ASN A 569 -23.55 6.05 16.01
C ASN A 569 -24.08 7.02 17.06
N LYS A 570 -25.42 7.12 17.18
CA LYS A 570 -26.08 8.06 18.12
C LYS A 570 -25.86 7.75 19.59
N SER A 571 -25.32 6.58 19.94
CA SER A 571 -24.93 6.27 21.31
C SER A 571 -23.62 6.96 21.69
N LEU A 572 -22.73 7.14 20.72
CA LEU A 572 -21.42 7.79 20.88
C LEU A 572 -21.47 9.27 20.49
N PHE A 573 -22.22 9.61 19.44
CA PHE A 573 -22.40 10.97 18.90
C PHE A 573 -23.90 11.32 18.81
N PRO A 574 -24.59 11.56 19.95
CA PRO A 574 -26.01 11.91 19.94
C PRO A 574 -26.35 13.14 19.09
N ASP A 575 -25.49 14.16 19.12
CA ASP A 575 -25.56 15.37 18.28
C ASP A 575 -24.24 15.55 17.52
N HIS A 576 -24.04 14.70 16.50
CA HIS A 576 -22.83 14.68 15.68
C HIS A 576 -22.57 15.98 14.92
N VAL A 577 -23.63 16.74 14.58
CA VAL A 577 -23.50 18.04 13.90
C VAL A 577 -22.93 19.09 14.86
N ALA A 578 -23.44 19.15 16.10
CA ALA A 578 -22.87 20.04 17.12
C ALA A 578 -21.42 19.65 17.45
N PHE A 579 -21.12 18.36 17.51
CA PHE A 579 -19.77 17.85 17.72
C PHE A 579 -18.80 18.25 16.59
N CYS A 580 -19.18 18.07 15.33
CA CYS A 580 -18.34 18.48 14.19
C CYS A 580 -18.14 20.01 14.17
N LYS A 581 -19.20 20.76 14.48
CA LYS A 581 -19.12 22.22 14.60
C LYS A 581 -18.13 22.67 15.69
N ASP A 582 -18.10 22.02 16.86
CA ASP A 582 -17.15 22.33 17.94
C ASP A 582 -15.70 22.11 17.47
N LEU A 583 -15.42 21.01 16.76
CA LEU A 583 -14.09 20.76 16.17
C LEU A 583 -13.70 21.81 15.12
N HIS A 584 -14.64 22.24 14.27
CA HIS A 584 -14.41 23.31 13.29
C HIS A 584 -14.17 24.68 13.94
N GLU A 585 -14.88 24.99 15.04
CA GLU A 585 -14.66 26.20 15.85
C GLU A 585 -13.26 26.21 16.49
N ARG A 586 -12.67 25.03 16.73
CA ARG A 586 -11.26 24.84 17.15
C ARG A 586 -10.26 24.84 15.99
N HIS A 587 -10.71 25.09 14.78
CA HIS A 587 -9.91 25.08 13.55
C HIS A 587 -9.28 23.72 13.21
N LEU A 588 -9.97 22.63 13.57
CA LEU A 588 -9.57 21.28 13.20
C LEU A 588 -10.34 20.82 11.97
N LYS A 589 -9.64 20.15 11.05
CA LYS A 589 -10.26 19.44 9.93
C LYS A 589 -10.63 18.04 10.34
N ILE A 590 -11.82 17.60 9.94
CA ILE A 590 -12.38 16.32 10.35
C ILE A 590 -12.24 15.34 9.19
N THR A 591 -11.74 14.16 9.48
CA THR A 591 -11.83 13.02 8.57
C THR A 591 -12.41 11.82 9.29
N LEU A 592 -13.27 11.11 8.57
CA LEU A 592 -13.90 9.88 9.00
C LEU A 592 -13.22 8.71 8.30
N ASN A 593 -12.92 7.67 9.05
CA ASN A 593 -12.46 6.40 8.51
C ASN A 593 -13.60 5.70 7.77
N ASP A 594 -13.41 5.42 6.49
CA ASP A 594 -14.35 4.71 5.62
C ASP A 594 -13.67 3.44 5.08
N HIS A 595 -14.35 2.32 5.30
CA HIS A 595 -13.98 1.00 4.77
C HIS A 595 -15.05 0.51 3.78
N PRO A 596 -15.07 1.01 2.53
CA PRO A 596 -16.08 0.59 1.56
C PRO A 596 -15.90 -0.89 1.22
N HIS A 597 -16.80 -1.76 1.67
CA HIS A 597 -16.74 -3.20 1.34
C HIS A 597 -18.09 -3.89 1.36
N ALA A 598 -18.86 -3.79 2.45
CA ALA A 598 -20.15 -4.47 2.56
C ALA A 598 -21.27 -3.77 1.77
N GLY A 599 -21.04 -2.54 1.32
CA GLY A 599 -22.05 -1.71 0.65
C GLY A 599 -22.94 -0.99 1.65
N VAL A 600 -24.14 -0.60 1.23
CA VAL A 600 -25.10 0.15 2.05
C VAL A 600 -26.27 -0.77 2.43
N HIS A 601 -26.40 -1.08 3.72
CA HIS A 601 -27.42 -1.99 4.24
C HIS A 601 -28.72 -1.25 4.60
N HIS A 602 -29.85 -1.96 4.67
CA HIS A 602 -31.18 -1.37 4.88
C HIS A 602 -31.38 -0.66 6.22
N PHE A 603 -30.55 -0.95 7.22
CA PHE A 603 -30.58 -0.27 8.51
C PHE A 603 -29.86 1.09 8.48
N GLU A 604 -29.12 1.39 7.40
CA GLU A 604 -28.37 2.64 7.26
C GLU A 604 -29.32 3.80 6.94
N ASP A 605 -29.13 4.95 7.60
CA ASP A 605 -29.97 6.15 7.46
C ASP A 605 -30.11 6.61 5.99
N LEU A 606 -29.05 6.43 5.20
CA LEU A 606 -28.98 6.88 3.82
C LEU A 606 -29.38 5.81 2.78
N TYR A 607 -29.75 4.59 3.22
CA TYR A 607 -30.06 3.46 2.33
C TYR A 607 -31.14 3.79 1.30
N GLU A 608 -32.30 4.32 1.72
CA GLU A 608 -33.39 4.66 0.80
C GLU A 608 -33.01 5.78 -0.18
N LYS A 609 -32.17 6.73 0.25
CA LYS A 609 -31.69 7.84 -0.59
C LYS A 609 -30.74 7.32 -1.67
N VAL A 610 -29.82 6.43 -1.31
CA VAL A 610 -28.90 5.76 -2.24
C VAL A 610 -29.67 4.82 -3.18
N ALA A 611 -30.60 4.02 -2.65
CA ALA A 611 -31.42 3.12 -3.44
C ALA A 611 -32.20 3.87 -4.52
N LYS A 612 -32.84 4.98 -4.14
CA LYS A 612 -33.55 5.86 -5.08
C LYS A 612 -32.63 6.43 -6.16
N ALA A 613 -31.42 6.85 -5.80
CA ALA A 613 -30.44 7.37 -6.76
C ALA A 613 -29.98 6.29 -7.76
N MET A 614 -29.95 5.03 -7.34
CA MET A 614 -29.59 3.88 -8.18
C MET A 614 -30.78 3.23 -8.91
N GLY A 615 -32.02 3.60 -8.57
CA GLY A 615 -33.22 2.88 -9.02
C GLY A 615 -33.29 1.45 -8.47
N TYR A 616 -32.75 1.22 -7.27
CA TYR A 616 -32.71 -0.07 -6.58
C TYR A 616 -34.02 -0.34 -5.84
N ASP A 617 -34.52 -1.57 -5.92
CA ASP A 617 -35.77 -2.00 -5.24
C ASP A 617 -35.48 -2.34 -3.78
N THR A 618 -36.11 -1.62 -2.86
CA THR A 618 -35.89 -1.77 -1.41
C THR A 618 -36.89 -2.71 -0.74
N SER A 619 -37.85 -3.29 -1.47
CA SER A 619 -38.95 -4.10 -0.89
C SER A 619 -38.49 -5.34 -0.09
N ASP A 620 -37.34 -5.91 -0.43
CA ASP A 620 -36.76 -7.09 0.24
C ASP A 620 -35.71 -6.73 1.31
N ASN A 621 -35.45 -5.44 1.59
CA ASN A 621 -34.41 -4.96 2.51
C ASN A 621 -32.99 -5.51 2.21
N ALA A 622 -32.71 -5.84 0.94
CA ALA A 622 -31.42 -6.38 0.51
C ALA A 622 -30.35 -5.28 0.43
N PRO A 623 -29.10 -5.53 0.88
CA PRO A 623 -28.06 -4.51 0.84
C PRO A 623 -27.70 -4.10 -0.60
N ILE A 624 -27.42 -2.81 -0.79
CA ILE A 624 -26.81 -2.29 -2.02
C ILE A 624 -25.31 -2.63 -1.97
N LEU A 625 -24.91 -3.66 -2.70
CA LEU A 625 -23.54 -4.18 -2.65
C LEU A 625 -22.52 -3.15 -3.16
N PHE A 626 -21.37 -3.08 -2.49
CA PHE A 626 -20.23 -2.28 -2.93
C PHE A 626 -19.76 -2.72 -4.32
N THR A 627 -19.97 -1.87 -5.32
CA THR A 627 -19.63 -2.16 -6.72
C THR A 627 -18.93 -0.95 -7.33
N PRO A 628 -17.65 -0.70 -7.00
CA PRO A 628 -16.92 0.48 -7.47
C PRO A 628 -16.69 0.49 -8.98
N THR A 629 -16.94 -0.62 -9.65
CA THR A 629 -16.90 -0.75 -11.11
C THR A 629 -18.21 -0.35 -11.82
N ASP A 630 -19.27 -0.04 -11.06
CA ASP A 630 -20.55 0.44 -11.60
C ASP A 630 -20.61 1.98 -11.49
N PRO A 631 -20.68 2.71 -12.62
CA PRO A 631 -20.81 4.17 -12.63
C PRO A 631 -22.00 4.70 -11.82
N ASN A 632 -23.13 3.98 -11.78
CA ASN A 632 -24.31 4.41 -11.03
C ASN A 632 -24.08 4.30 -9.52
N PHE A 633 -23.40 3.23 -9.09
CA PHE A 633 -22.98 3.07 -7.70
C PHE A 633 -21.99 4.17 -7.32
N MET A 634 -20.94 4.40 -8.11
CA MET A 634 -19.95 5.45 -7.81
C MET A 634 -20.58 6.85 -7.77
N HIS A 635 -21.52 7.14 -8.66
CA HIS A 635 -22.27 8.39 -8.62
C HIS A 635 -23.06 8.53 -7.31
N ALA A 636 -23.83 7.52 -6.92
CA ALA A 636 -24.60 7.55 -5.67
C ALA A 636 -23.69 7.57 -4.41
N PHE A 637 -22.59 6.83 -4.43
CA PHE A 637 -21.59 6.78 -3.37
C PHE A 637 -20.98 8.16 -3.11
N LEU A 638 -20.49 8.83 -4.16
CA LEU A 638 -19.86 10.14 -4.00
C LEU A 638 -20.89 11.24 -3.77
N ASN A 639 -21.94 11.32 -4.59
CA ASN A 639 -22.81 12.50 -4.69
C ASN A 639 -24.05 12.45 -3.78
N VAL A 640 -24.35 11.29 -3.20
CA VAL A 640 -25.48 11.11 -2.30
C VAL A 640 -25.02 10.67 -0.93
N LEU A 641 -24.27 9.57 -0.85
CA LEU A 641 -23.83 9.02 0.42
C LEU A 641 -22.80 9.93 1.09
N HIS A 642 -21.63 10.13 0.47
CA HIS A 642 -20.56 10.95 1.02
C HIS A 642 -20.97 12.42 1.17
N ARG A 643 -21.62 13.01 0.14
CA ARG A 643 -22.13 14.39 0.24
C ARG A 643 -23.05 14.62 1.43
N SER A 644 -23.92 13.67 1.78
CA SER A 644 -24.79 13.83 2.95
C SER A 644 -24.00 13.80 4.26
N LEU A 645 -22.93 13.00 4.35
CA LEU A 645 -22.08 12.90 5.54
C LEU A 645 -21.09 14.07 5.66
N GLU A 646 -20.70 14.68 4.56
CA GLU A 646 -19.89 15.91 4.57
C GLU A 646 -20.72 17.14 4.92
N GLU A 647 -22.01 17.17 4.55
CA GLU A 647 -22.97 18.19 5.03
C GLU A 647 -23.08 18.18 6.57
N ASP A 648 -22.85 17.04 7.21
CA ASP A 648 -22.81 16.92 8.67
C ASP A 648 -21.49 17.43 9.30
N GLY A 649 -20.40 17.50 8.53
CA GLY A 649 -19.13 18.10 8.97
C GLY A 649 -17.84 17.38 8.57
N CYS A 650 -17.88 16.25 7.86
CA CYS A 650 -16.67 15.60 7.33
C CYS A 650 -15.99 16.50 6.27
N ASP A 651 -14.69 16.84 6.46
CA ASP A 651 -13.96 17.71 5.53
C ASP A 651 -13.26 16.94 4.39
N PHE A 652 -12.84 15.70 4.64
CA PHE A 652 -12.20 14.81 3.67
C PHE A 652 -12.21 13.35 4.19
N TRP A 653 -11.95 12.38 3.31
CA TRP A 653 -12.10 10.96 3.65
C TRP A 653 -10.79 10.24 3.89
N TRP A 654 -10.77 9.41 4.94
CA TRP A 654 -9.80 8.34 5.11
C TRP A 654 -10.36 7.06 4.49
N ILE A 655 -9.81 6.67 3.35
CA ILE A 655 -10.18 5.49 2.59
C ILE A 655 -9.27 4.33 3.01
N ASP A 656 -9.82 3.32 3.68
CA ASP A 656 -9.03 2.21 4.18
C ASP A 656 -9.44 0.83 3.61
N TRP A 657 -8.57 -0.16 3.83
CA TRP A 657 -8.77 -1.61 3.66
C TRP A 657 -8.96 -2.17 2.25
N GLN A 658 -9.34 -1.37 1.26
CA GLN A 658 -9.53 -1.84 -0.13
C GLN A 658 -8.22 -2.19 -0.88
N GLN A 659 -7.12 -2.52 -0.18
CA GLN A 659 -5.83 -2.91 -0.78
C GLN A 659 -5.83 -4.22 -1.57
N GLY A 660 -6.94 -4.96 -1.70
CA GLY A 660 -7.02 -6.11 -2.59
C GLY A 660 -7.05 -5.71 -4.08
N PRO A 661 -6.47 -6.49 -5.01
CA PRO A 661 -6.44 -6.13 -6.43
C PRO A 661 -7.72 -6.52 -7.20
N TYR A 662 -8.72 -7.09 -6.52
CA TYR A 662 -9.85 -7.74 -7.17
C TYR A 662 -11.12 -6.93 -7.07
N SER A 663 -11.80 -6.78 -8.20
CA SER A 663 -13.17 -6.28 -8.29
C SER A 663 -14.00 -7.18 -9.21
N ARG A 664 -15.28 -6.85 -9.40
CA ARG A 664 -16.19 -7.60 -10.27
C ARG A 664 -15.73 -7.65 -11.74
N ILE A 665 -14.97 -6.65 -12.18
CA ILE A 665 -14.40 -6.59 -13.53
C ILE A 665 -12.90 -6.89 -13.43
N PRO A 666 -12.41 -8.00 -14.02
CA PRO A 666 -10.99 -8.33 -13.99
C PRO A 666 -10.10 -7.19 -14.50
N GLY A 667 -9.01 -6.92 -13.79
CA GLY A 667 -8.04 -5.87 -14.11
C GLY A 667 -8.41 -4.47 -13.59
N LEU A 668 -9.55 -4.30 -12.91
CA LEU A 668 -9.87 -3.04 -12.21
C LEU A 668 -9.59 -3.18 -10.71
N ASP A 669 -8.68 -2.35 -10.19
CA ASP A 669 -8.25 -2.33 -8.79
C ASP A 669 -9.14 -1.35 -7.97
N PRO A 670 -9.87 -1.84 -6.94
CA PRO A 670 -10.79 -1.02 -6.17
C PRO A 670 -10.11 0.12 -5.39
N LEU A 671 -8.90 -0.07 -4.83
CA LEU A 671 -8.17 1.01 -4.14
C LEU A 671 -7.88 2.16 -5.10
N TRP A 672 -7.43 1.81 -6.30
CA TRP A 672 -7.12 2.77 -7.35
C TRP A 672 -8.35 3.55 -7.80
N LEU A 673 -9.50 2.88 -7.93
CA LEU A 673 -10.78 3.52 -8.25
C LEU A 673 -11.19 4.50 -7.16
N LEU A 674 -11.14 4.08 -5.90
CA LEU A 674 -11.50 4.92 -4.77
C LEU A 674 -10.59 6.15 -4.68
N ASN A 675 -9.27 5.95 -4.75
CA ASN A 675 -8.31 7.05 -4.71
C ASN A 675 -8.54 8.05 -5.84
N HIS A 676 -8.75 7.55 -7.07
CA HIS A 676 -8.98 8.39 -8.23
C HIS A 676 -10.26 9.21 -8.10
N PHE A 677 -11.40 8.56 -7.85
CA PHE A 677 -12.68 9.25 -7.88
C PHE A 677 -12.92 10.12 -6.65
N GLN A 678 -12.50 9.69 -5.45
CA GLN A 678 -12.64 10.53 -4.26
C GLN A 678 -11.77 11.80 -4.35
N TYR A 679 -10.54 11.68 -4.85
CA TYR A 679 -9.70 12.86 -5.05
C TYR A 679 -10.27 13.82 -6.10
N LEU A 680 -10.76 13.30 -7.24
CA LEU A 680 -11.40 14.17 -8.24
C LEU A 680 -12.68 14.81 -7.72
N ASP A 681 -13.47 14.09 -6.91
CA ASP A 681 -14.66 14.65 -6.27
C ASP A 681 -14.29 15.78 -5.32
N ASP A 682 -13.36 15.56 -4.38
CA ASP A 682 -12.88 16.58 -3.45
C ASP A 682 -12.26 17.79 -4.21
N SER A 683 -11.52 17.53 -5.29
CA SER A 683 -10.98 18.57 -6.16
C SER A 683 -12.06 19.43 -6.80
N ILE A 684 -13.16 18.84 -7.29
CA ILE A 684 -14.29 19.59 -7.83
C ILE A 684 -14.93 20.47 -6.74
N GLN A 685 -15.12 19.94 -5.54
CA GLN A 685 -15.73 20.68 -4.42
C GLN A 685 -14.86 21.87 -3.97
N ARG A 686 -13.54 21.74 -4.12
CA ARG A 686 -12.56 22.76 -3.75
C ARG A 686 -12.10 23.62 -4.94
N ASN A 687 -12.84 23.59 -6.06
CA ASN A 687 -12.53 24.35 -7.28
C ASN A 687 -11.09 24.13 -7.78
N GLY A 688 -10.56 22.91 -7.64
CA GLY A 688 -9.25 22.50 -8.11
C GLY A 688 -8.07 22.77 -7.17
N SER A 689 -8.27 23.46 -6.04
CA SER A 689 -7.17 23.86 -5.14
C SER A 689 -7.22 23.14 -3.78
N GLY A 690 -6.09 22.55 -3.36
CA GLY A 690 -5.95 21.96 -2.03
C GLY A 690 -6.78 20.69 -1.81
N ALA A 691 -7.02 19.93 -2.87
CA ALA A 691 -7.70 18.64 -2.80
C ALA A 691 -6.86 17.60 -2.06
N ILE A 692 -7.51 16.73 -1.29
CA ILE A 692 -6.84 15.74 -0.45
C ILE A 692 -7.74 14.53 -0.19
N ILE A 693 -7.12 13.35 -0.16
CA ILE A 693 -7.68 12.14 0.43
C ILE A 693 -6.70 11.61 1.47
N PHE A 694 -7.05 10.58 2.23
CA PHE A 694 -6.09 9.84 3.05
C PHE A 694 -6.25 8.36 2.77
N SER A 695 -5.26 7.73 2.13
CA SER A 695 -5.40 6.37 1.61
C SER A 695 -4.06 5.65 1.46
N ARG A 696 -4.07 4.42 0.95
CA ARG A 696 -2.90 3.57 0.73
C ARG A 696 -2.36 3.71 -0.70
N TYR A 697 -1.15 3.18 -0.92
CA TYR A 697 -0.48 3.24 -2.21
C TYR A 697 -1.09 2.28 -3.24
N GLY A 698 -1.69 2.83 -4.29
CA GLY A 698 -2.25 2.02 -5.38
C GLY A 698 -1.19 1.43 -6.34
N GLY A 699 -0.01 2.04 -6.45
CA GLY A 699 0.98 1.73 -7.49
C GLY A 699 1.45 2.98 -8.26
N PRO A 700 2.30 2.83 -9.29
CA PRO A 700 2.81 3.95 -10.07
C PRO A 700 1.70 4.85 -10.62
N GLY A 701 1.86 6.17 -10.46
CA GLY A 701 0.82 7.17 -10.74
C GLY A 701 -0.05 7.58 -9.55
N SER A 702 -0.07 6.80 -8.46
CA SER A 702 -0.94 7.07 -7.29
C SER A 702 -0.54 8.33 -6.51
N HIS A 703 0.65 8.88 -6.74
CA HIS A 703 1.11 10.14 -6.14
C HIS A 703 0.25 11.35 -6.52
N ARG A 704 -0.55 11.23 -7.59
CA ARG A 704 -1.55 12.23 -7.96
C ARG A 704 -2.66 12.38 -6.91
N TYR A 705 -2.80 11.43 -5.98
CA TYR A 705 -3.85 11.39 -4.97
C TYR A 705 -3.23 11.32 -3.56
N PRO A 706 -2.59 12.40 -3.09
CA PRO A 706 -2.10 12.46 -1.72
C PRO A 706 -3.27 12.54 -0.73
N VAL A 707 -3.11 12.02 0.48
CA VAL A 707 -1.92 11.54 1.20
C VAL A 707 -1.90 10.01 1.28
N GLY A 708 -0.73 9.41 1.04
CA GLY A 708 -0.49 7.96 1.23
C GLY A 708 -0.19 7.62 2.70
N PHE A 709 -0.46 6.39 3.17
CA PHE A 709 0.09 5.91 4.46
C PHE A 709 0.63 4.49 4.46
N SER A 710 1.52 4.21 5.41
CA SER A 710 2.24 2.95 5.51
C SER A 710 1.39 1.76 5.93
N GLY A 711 0.21 1.93 6.50
CA GLY A 711 -0.57 0.82 7.10
C GLY A 711 -0.08 0.40 8.50
N ASP A 712 -0.56 -0.78 8.91
CA ASP A 712 -0.62 -1.25 10.30
C ASP A 712 0.72 -1.84 10.77
N SER A 713 1.73 -0.96 10.86
CA SER A 713 3.08 -1.34 11.27
C SER A 713 3.14 -1.76 12.74
N ILE A 714 4.03 -2.71 13.04
CA ILE A 714 4.21 -3.21 14.41
C ILE A 714 5.00 -2.20 15.25
N SER A 715 4.57 -1.91 16.49
CA SER A 715 5.24 -0.98 17.42
C SER A 715 6.55 -1.53 18.00
N THR A 716 7.62 -1.51 17.20
CA THR A 716 8.97 -1.98 17.56
C THR A 716 10.08 -1.05 17.07
N TRP A 717 11.30 -1.25 17.57
CA TRP A 717 12.48 -0.54 17.08
C TRP A 717 12.86 -0.95 15.66
N GLU A 718 12.62 -2.20 15.28
CA GLU A 718 12.84 -2.69 13.92
C GLU A 718 11.96 -1.93 12.92
N SER A 719 10.67 -1.72 13.24
CA SER A 719 9.77 -0.91 12.42
C SER A 719 10.23 0.55 12.36
N LEU A 720 10.55 1.18 13.49
CA LEU A 720 11.10 2.55 13.48
C LEU A 720 12.38 2.65 12.65
N ALA A 721 13.26 1.65 12.71
CA ALA A 721 14.49 1.60 11.91
C ALA A 721 14.25 1.46 10.40
N PHE A 722 13.06 1.04 9.98
CA PHE A 722 12.73 0.95 8.55
C PHE A 722 11.96 2.16 8.03
N GLN A 723 11.14 2.82 8.86
CA GLN A 723 10.28 3.92 8.42
C GLN A 723 11.02 5.06 7.68
N PRO A 724 12.20 5.55 8.12
CA PRO A 724 12.96 6.55 7.37
C PRO A 724 13.38 6.09 5.97
N GLU A 725 13.90 4.88 5.81
CA GLU A 725 14.21 4.28 4.49
C GLU A 725 12.93 4.19 3.65
N PHE A 726 11.85 3.65 4.22
CA PHE A 726 10.58 3.43 3.51
C PHE A 726 9.97 4.71 2.95
N ILE A 727 9.96 5.80 3.74
CA ILE A 727 9.47 7.10 3.27
C ILE A 727 10.45 7.72 2.26
N ALA A 728 11.75 7.60 2.47
CA ALA A 728 12.73 8.16 1.53
C ALA A 728 12.66 7.48 0.16
N THR A 729 12.51 6.16 0.11
CA THR A 729 12.40 5.42 -1.17
C THR A 729 11.06 5.62 -1.86
N ALA A 730 9.99 6.02 -1.16
CA ALA A 730 8.71 6.38 -1.80
C ALA A 730 8.85 7.54 -2.82
N SER A 731 9.85 8.42 -2.63
CA SER A 731 10.19 9.46 -3.60
C SER A 731 10.69 8.89 -4.93
N ASN A 732 11.26 7.68 -4.97
CA ASN A 732 11.68 6.99 -6.20
C ASN A 732 10.52 6.48 -7.06
N VAL A 733 9.28 6.65 -6.60
CA VAL A 733 8.04 6.42 -7.39
C VAL A 733 7.13 7.65 -7.34
N GLY A 734 7.70 8.80 -6.98
CA GLY A 734 7.04 10.11 -6.99
C GLY A 734 6.03 10.33 -5.88
N TYR A 735 5.93 9.45 -4.88
CA TYR A 735 4.92 9.56 -3.82
C TYR A 735 5.46 10.27 -2.58
N GLY A 736 5.64 11.59 -2.69
CA GLY A 736 6.30 12.40 -1.66
C GLY A 736 5.43 12.73 -0.42
N TRP A 737 4.10 12.73 -0.55
CA TRP A 737 3.19 12.99 0.57
C TRP A 737 2.77 11.69 1.25
N TRP A 738 3.58 11.27 2.22
CA TRP A 738 3.43 10.01 2.92
C TRP A 738 3.25 10.21 4.44
N SER A 739 2.34 9.44 5.02
CA SER A 739 2.04 9.35 6.45
C SER A 739 2.37 7.95 6.98
N HIS A 740 2.54 7.83 8.29
CA HIS A 740 2.73 6.55 8.96
C HIS A 740 2.27 6.68 10.41
N ASP A 741 2.14 5.54 11.08
CA ASP A 741 1.63 5.50 12.45
C ASP A 741 2.74 5.84 13.43
N ILE A 742 2.78 7.09 13.87
CA ILE A 742 3.83 7.55 14.78
C ILE A 742 3.71 6.83 16.12
N GLY A 743 4.75 6.07 16.46
CA GLY A 743 4.79 5.16 17.61
C GLY A 743 4.30 3.74 17.31
N GLY A 744 4.01 3.42 16.04
CA GLY A 744 3.49 2.14 15.55
C GLY A 744 2.01 1.89 15.88
N HIS A 745 1.40 1.00 15.09
CA HIS A 745 -0.03 0.72 15.07
C HIS A 745 -0.46 -0.34 16.10
N VAL A 746 0.14 -1.53 15.99
CA VAL A 746 -0.29 -2.77 16.66
C VAL A 746 0.87 -3.52 17.30
N ALA A 747 0.52 -4.39 18.25
CA ALA A 747 1.43 -5.31 18.92
C ALA A 747 2.67 -4.60 19.51
N GLY A 748 3.74 -5.35 19.78
CA GLY A 748 4.92 -4.83 20.46
C GLY A 748 4.71 -4.63 21.97
N SER A 749 5.53 -3.76 22.56
CA SER A 749 5.50 -3.45 24.00
C SER A 749 5.65 -1.96 24.20
N ARG A 750 4.99 -1.42 25.23
CA ARG A 750 5.14 -0.01 25.60
C ARG A 750 6.60 0.34 25.87
N ASP A 751 7.10 1.33 25.14
CA ASP A 751 8.45 1.85 25.24
C ASP A 751 8.39 3.36 25.01
N ASP A 752 8.49 4.14 26.10
CA ASP A 752 8.37 5.59 26.04
C ASP A 752 9.49 6.24 25.20
N GLU A 753 10.67 5.61 25.14
CA GLU A 753 11.79 6.09 24.31
C GLU A 753 11.50 5.85 22.83
N LEU A 754 11.01 4.65 22.48
CA LEU A 754 10.58 4.33 21.12
C LEU A 754 9.53 5.34 20.62
N ALA A 755 8.46 5.57 21.40
CA ALA A 755 7.43 6.53 21.04
C ALA A 755 8.00 7.95 20.84
N THR A 756 8.90 8.38 21.74
CA THR A 756 9.54 9.70 21.64
C THR A 756 10.42 9.83 20.41
N ARG A 757 11.28 8.84 20.12
CA ARG A 757 12.12 8.84 18.91
C ARG A 757 11.29 8.79 17.64
N TRP A 758 10.18 8.08 17.66
CA TRP A 758 9.25 8.03 16.54
C TRP A 758 8.55 9.38 16.32
N THR A 759 8.11 10.06 17.38
CA THR A 759 7.56 11.42 17.29
C THR A 759 8.59 12.41 16.75
N GLN A 760 9.84 12.33 17.19
CA GLN A 760 10.94 13.16 16.67
C GLN A 760 11.14 12.98 15.17
N TYR A 761 11.18 11.73 14.71
CA TYR A 761 11.21 11.40 13.29
C TYR A 761 9.99 11.98 12.56
N GLY A 762 8.79 11.78 13.12
CA GLY A 762 7.53 12.25 12.54
C GLY A 762 7.54 13.75 12.19
N VAL A 763 8.17 14.59 13.03
CA VAL A 763 8.29 16.04 12.79
C VAL A 763 8.97 16.34 11.45
N PHE A 764 9.95 15.51 11.07
CA PHE A 764 10.75 15.62 9.84
C PHE A 764 10.36 14.55 8.82
N SER A 765 9.11 14.09 8.86
CA SER A 765 8.45 13.29 7.82
C SER A 765 7.41 14.13 7.07
N PRO A 766 6.87 13.70 5.92
CA PRO A 766 5.93 14.51 5.13
C PRO A 766 4.65 14.86 5.89
N VAL A 767 4.03 13.89 6.58
CA VAL A 767 2.79 14.09 7.37
C VAL A 767 2.96 13.57 8.80
N MET A 768 2.59 14.40 9.79
CA MET A 768 2.71 14.10 11.22
C MET A 768 1.39 13.56 11.78
N ARG A 769 1.20 12.23 11.75
CA ARG A 769 -0.01 11.56 12.26
C ARG A 769 0.30 10.60 13.39
N LEU A 770 -0.22 10.91 14.58
CA LEU A 770 -0.22 9.94 15.68
C LEU A 770 -1.41 9.00 15.49
N HIS A 771 -1.17 7.70 15.57
CA HIS A 771 -2.21 6.67 15.43
C HIS A 771 -1.80 5.36 16.14
N SER A 772 -2.80 4.58 16.54
CA SER A 772 -2.65 3.22 17.07
C SER A 772 -3.98 2.48 17.10
N SER A 773 -3.88 1.17 17.29
CA SER A 773 -5.00 0.29 17.68
C SER A 773 -5.68 0.69 19.00
N ASN A 774 -6.83 0.05 19.27
CA ASN A 774 -7.72 0.30 20.41
C ASN A 774 -7.23 -0.22 21.76
N SER A 775 -5.98 -0.68 21.86
CA SER A 775 -5.41 -1.08 23.14
C SER A 775 -5.30 0.12 24.08
N GLU A 776 -5.83 0.00 25.29
CA GLU A 776 -5.74 1.01 26.35
C GLU A 776 -4.29 1.40 26.69
N TRP A 777 -3.34 0.50 26.44
CA TRP A 777 -1.93 0.68 26.76
C TRP A 777 -1.11 1.31 25.63
N MET A 778 -1.72 1.57 24.46
CA MET A 778 -1.05 2.05 23.24
C MET A 778 -1.33 3.52 22.92
N GLY A 779 -2.02 4.25 23.81
CA GLY A 779 -2.30 5.67 23.67
C GLY A 779 -1.06 6.51 23.32
N LYS A 780 -1.25 7.52 22.47
CA LYS A 780 -0.19 8.41 21.98
C LYS A 780 -0.22 9.79 22.63
N GLU A 781 -1.09 9.98 23.62
CA GLU A 781 -1.27 11.22 24.34
C GLU A 781 0.02 11.55 25.10
N PRO A 782 0.65 12.73 24.92
CA PRO A 782 1.93 13.04 25.56
C PRO A 782 1.92 12.93 27.09
N TRP A 783 0.81 13.28 27.74
CA TRP A 783 0.65 13.16 29.20
C TRP A 783 0.46 11.72 29.71
N GLY A 784 0.35 10.73 28.82
CA GLY A 784 0.34 9.32 29.19
C GLY A 784 1.74 8.76 29.46
N TYR A 785 2.80 9.48 29.05
CA TYR A 785 4.20 9.07 29.16
C TYR A 785 4.88 9.62 30.41
N ARG A 786 6.01 9.02 30.82
CA ARG A 786 6.83 9.56 31.92
C ARG A 786 7.31 10.99 31.59
N ASP A 787 7.45 11.84 32.62
CA ASP A 787 7.64 13.29 32.49
C ASP A 787 8.73 13.73 31.50
N GLU A 788 9.89 13.04 31.50
CA GLU A 788 11.00 13.29 30.56
C GLU A 788 10.52 13.19 29.10
N TYR A 789 9.84 12.10 28.76
CA TYR A 789 9.34 11.81 27.42
C TYR A 789 8.16 12.72 27.08
N ALA A 790 7.23 12.92 28.02
CA ALA A 790 6.07 13.79 27.84
C ALA A 790 6.46 15.22 27.47
N ALA A 791 7.49 15.78 28.12
CA ALA A 791 8.01 17.10 27.81
C ALA A 791 8.56 17.20 26.38
N ILE A 792 9.27 16.17 25.94
CA ILE A 792 9.89 16.12 24.61
C ILE A 792 8.83 15.91 23.53
N LEU A 793 7.85 15.04 23.75
CA LEU A 793 6.70 14.86 22.86
C LEU A 793 5.98 16.20 22.63
N ARG A 794 5.66 16.95 23.70
CA ARG A 794 5.07 18.31 23.60
C ARG A 794 5.93 19.26 22.79
N HIS A 795 7.24 19.29 23.07
CA HIS A 795 8.18 20.16 22.37
C HIS A 795 8.21 19.89 20.86
N PHE A 796 8.35 18.63 20.47
CA PHE A 796 8.43 18.24 19.06
C PHE A 796 7.11 18.43 18.31
N MET A 797 5.96 18.17 18.96
CA MET A 797 4.66 18.48 18.36
C MET A 797 4.46 19.98 18.13
N ARG A 798 4.94 20.84 19.03
CA ARG A 798 4.97 22.30 18.79
C ARG A 798 5.93 22.66 17.66
N LEU A 799 7.12 22.06 17.64
CA LEU A 799 8.11 22.27 16.58
C LEU A 799 7.56 21.94 15.19
N ARG A 800 6.75 20.87 15.06
CA ARG A 800 6.08 20.56 13.79
C ARG A 800 5.23 21.72 13.27
N HIS A 801 4.38 22.30 14.11
CA HIS A 801 3.58 23.47 13.72
C HIS A 801 4.46 24.68 13.41
N ARG A 802 5.53 24.88 14.18
CA ARG A 802 6.48 25.96 13.91
C ARG A 802 7.19 25.79 12.58
N LEU A 803 7.42 24.57 12.10
CA LEU A 803 8.06 24.32 10.81
C LEU A 803 7.13 24.47 9.60
N VAL A 804 5.81 24.66 9.80
CA VAL A 804 4.85 24.74 8.68
C VAL A 804 5.22 25.83 7.65
N PRO A 805 5.73 27.02 7.97
CA PRO A 805 6.15 27.97 6.94
C PRO A 805 7.21 27.42 5.97
N TYR A 806 8.20 26.70 6.51
CA TYR A 806 9.21 26.00 5.71
C TYR A 806 8.58 24.88 4.89
N ILE A 807 7.81 24.00 5.53
CA ILE A 807 7.22 22.81 4.89
C ILE A 807 6.21 23.21 3.81
N TYR A 808 5.40 24.24 4.05
CA TYR A 808 4.43 24.73 3.08
C TYR A 808 5.11 25.36 1.85
N THR A 809 6.19 26.11 2.05
CA THR A 809 7.00 26.58 0.92
C THR A 809 7.59 25.40 0.13
N MET A 810 8.08 24.36 0.81
CA MET A 810 8.54 23.13 0.14
C MET A 810 7.40 22.40 -0.57
N ASN A 811 6.17 22.45 -0.05
CA ASN A 811 4.99 21.88 -0.69
C ASN A 811 4.65 22.58 -2.01
N VAL A 812 4.65 23.92 -2.02
CA VAL A 812 4.48 24.72 -3.24
C VAL A 812 5.59 24.40 -4.25
N ASN A 813 6.84 24.38 -3.81
CA ASN A 813 7.97 24.08 -4.67
C ASN A 813 7.94 22.65 -5.21
N ALA A 814 7.52 21.67 -4.40
CA ALA A 814 7.40 20.27 -4.81
C ALA A 814 6.36 20.09 -5.92
N ALA A 815 5.19 20.74 -5.78
CA ALA A 815 4.15 20.72 -6.80
C ALA A 815 4.58 21.40 -8.12
N ALA A 816 5.43 22.42 -8.04
CA ALA A 816 5.93 23.15 -9.21
C ALA A 816 7.16 22.49 -9.88
N SER A 817 8.03 21.86 -9.11
CA SER A 817 9.39 21.44 -9.54
C SER A 817 9.61 19.93 -9.57
N ASP A 818 8.61 19.12 -9.22
CA ASP A 818 8.70 17.66 -9.13
C ASP A 818 9.74 17.14 -8.12
N GLU A 819 9.91 17.88 -7.02
CA GLU A 819 10.90 17.58 -6.00
C GLU A 819 10.22 17.37 -4.64
N PRO A 820 9.99 16.11 -4.22
CA PRO A 820 9.43 15.79 -2.91
C PRO A 820 10.21 16.42 -1.75
N LEU A 821 9.50 16.70 -0.65
CA LEU A 821 10.09 17.22 0.59
C LEU A 821 11.20 16.31 1.14
N VAL A 822 11.01 15.00 1.08
CA VAL A 822 12.00 14.02 1.53
C VAL A 822 12.68 13.39 0.33
N GLN A 823 14.00 13.47 0.23
CA GLN A 823 14.77 12.83 -0.85
C GLN A 823 15.94 12.03 -0.27
N PRO A 824 16.17 10.79 -0.73
CA PRO A 824 17.39 10.06 -0.43
C PRO A 824 18.64 10.85 -0.86
N LEU A 825 19.72 10.80 -0.07
CA LEU A 825 20.92 11.61 -0.36
C LEU A 825 21.56 11.32 -1.73
N TYR A 826 21.37 10.11 -2.26
CA TYR A 826 21.90 9.73 -3.57
C TYR A 826 21.28 10.52 -4.74
N TRP A 827 20.14 11.19 -4.57
CA TRP A 827 19.57 12.08 -5.58
C TRP A 827 20.49 13.25 -5.90
N SER A 828 21.11 13.84 -4.87
CA SER A 828 22.04 14.98 -4.99
C SER A 828 23.49 14.53 -5.07
N HIS A 829 23.79 13.30 -4.65
CA HIS A 829 25.15 12.76 -4.60
C HIS A 829 25.29 11.38 -5.25
N PRO A 830 24.89 11.21 -6.53
CA PRO A 830 24.84 9.89 -7.17
C PRO A 830 26.23 9.24 -7.34
N GLY A 831 27.30 10.03 -7.34
CA GLY A 831 28.68 9.53 -7.39
C GLY A 831 29.29 9.09 -6.05
N ARG A 832 28.56 9.22 -4.92
CA ARG A 832 29.07 8.91 -3.57
C ARG A 832 28.43 7.62 -3.06
N GLY A 833 29.20 6.54 -2.95
CA GLY A 833 28.72 5.22 -2.48
C GLY A 833 28.01 5.29 -1.11
N ILE A 834 28.54 6.08 -0.19
CA ILE A 834 27.98 6.27 1.16
C ILE A 834 26.54 6.83 1.15
N ALA A 835 26.16 7.61 0.13
CA ALA A 835 24.81 8.15 0.00
C ALA A 835 23.76 7.06 -0.25
N TYR A 836 24.18 5.89 -0.75
CA TYR A 836 23.34 4.70 -0.94
C TYR A 836 23.32 3.79 0.29
N ASP A 837 24.41 3.77 1.05
CA ASP A 837 24.56 2.90 2.23
C ASP A 837 23.76 3.42 3.43
N LEU A 838 23.62 4.74 3.57
CA LEU A 838 22.92 5.39 4.69
C LEU A 838 21.43 5.63 4.39
N ARG A 839 20.66 4.55 4.31
CA ARG A 839 19.25 4.55 3.87
C ARG A 839 18.29 5.38 4.74
N ASN A 840 18.55 5.48 6.05
CA ASN A 840 17.76 6.33 6.95
C ASN A 840 18.25 7.79 7.02
N GLN A 841 19.14 8.21 6.12
CA GLN A 841 19.57 9.59 6.02
C GLN A 841 19.04 10.21 4.72
N TYR A 842 18.42 11.37 4.82
CA TYR A 842 17.72 12.02 3.71
C TYR A 842 17.80 13.55 3.81
N THR A 843 17.54 14.24 2.70
CA THR A 843 17.29 15.68 2.74
C THR A 843 15.84 15.95 3.13
N PHE A 844 15.62 16.92 4.01
CA PHE A 844 14.30 17.44 4.36
C PHE A 844 14.17 18.86 3.83
N GLY A 845 13.55 18.99 2.66
CA GLY A 845 13.54 20.20 1.85
C GLY A 845 14.94 20.58 1.36
N SER A 846 15.11 21.85 1.01
CA SER A 846 16.33 22.40 0.41
C SER A 846 17.52 22.64 1.38
N ASN A 847 17.28 22.65 2.70
CA ASN A 847 18.22 23.21 3.67
C ASN A 847 18.66 22.26 4.77
N LEU A 848 18.02 21.10 4.92
CA LEU A 848 18.30 20.17 6.02
C LEU A 848 18.69 18.78 5.53
N VAL A 849 19.68 18.19 6.19
CA VAL A 849 20.03 16.77 6.11
C VAL A 849 19.70 16.13 7.44
N VAL A 850 18.84 15.13 7.42
CA VAL A 850 18.23 14.55 8.62
C VAL A 850 18.61 13.08 8.75
N ARG A 851 19.01 12.67 9.95
CA ARG A 851 19.22 11.27 10.31
C ARG A 851 18.48 10.98 11.64
N PRO A 852 17.25 10.46 11.60
CA PRO A 852 16.50 10.14 12.81
C PRO A 852 17.23 9.11 13.67
N VAL A 853 17.07 9.20 15.00
CA VAL A 853 17.53 8.17 15.92
C VAL A 853 16.56 6.99 15.89
N THR A 854 17.07 5.84 15.50
CA THR A 854 16.31 4.58 15.34
C THR A 854 16.81 3.46 16.25
N GLY A 855 17.67 3.81 17.21
CA GLY A 855 18.18 2.92 18.24
C GLY A 855 18.06 3.51 19.65
N ARG A 856 18.24 2.64 20.65
CA ARG A 856 18.15 3.00 22.07
C ARG A 856 19.36 3.81 22.54
N ARG A 857 19.16 4.66 23.54
CA ARG A 857 20.24 5.30 24.30
C ARG A 857 21.06 4.26 25.08
N ASP A 858 22.37 4.46 25.14
CA ASP A 858 23.22 3.75 26.10
C ASP A 858 22.90 4.27 27.51
N THR A 859 22.63 3.37 28.45
CA THR A 859 22.19 3.75 29.80
C THR A 859 23.28 4.42 30.63
N ARG A 860 24.57 4.28 30.26
CA ARG A 860 25.67 4.92 30.97
C ARG A 860 25.85 6.34 30.49
N THR A 861 25.83 6.59 29.19
CA THR A 861 26.05 7.94 28.66
C THR A 861 24.77 8.73 28.45
N ASN A 862 23.61 8.07 28.47
CA ASN A 862 22.31 8.64 28.15
C ASN A 862 22.22 9.19 26.71
N LEU A 863 22.99 8.61 25.79
CA LEU A 863 23.09 9.02 24.39
C LEU A 863 22.78 7.86 23.45
N ALA A 864 22.03 8.13 22.38
CA ALA A 864 21.84 7.21 21.26
C ALA A 864 22.83 7.55 20.14
N SER A 865 23.32 6.54 19.42
CA SER A 865 24.32 6.71 18.37
C SER A 865 23.70 6.48 16.99
N GLU A 866 23.98 7.38 16.05
CA GLU A 866 23.62 7.21 14.65
C GLU A 866 24.85 7.42 13.76
N LYS A 867 25.00 6.56 12.75
CA LYS A 867 26.01 6.73 11.71
C LYS A 867 25.50 7.77 10.71
N VAL A 868 26.26 8.83 10.51
CA VAL A 868 25.90 9.98 9.67
C VAL A 868 27.02 10.24 8.66
N TRP A 869 26.64 10.52 7.41
CA TRP A 869 27.56 11.15 6.45
C TRP A 869 27.24 12.64 6.40
N VAL A 870 28.20 13.49 6.75
CA VAL A 870 28.06 14.94 6.58
C VAL A 870 28.44 15.25 5.14
N PRO A 871 27.52 15.77 4.29
CA PRO A 871 27.84 16.10 2.90
C PRO A 871 28.94 17.17 2.80
N PRO A 872 29.53 17.40 1.62
CA PRO A 872 30.56 18.43 1.44
C PRO A 872 30.12 19.83 1.91
N GLY A 873 31.08 20.58 2.47
CA GLY A 873 30.84 21.89 3.11
C GLY A 873 30.56 21.77 4.61
N ARG A 874 30.63 22.88 5.36
CA ARG A 874 30.31 22.81 6.79
C ARG A 874 28.81 22.77 7.01
N HIS A 875 28.43 22.08 8.07
CA HIS A 875 27.05 21.97 8.49
C HIS A 875 26.94 22.26 9.99
N VAL A 876 25.81 22.84 10.39
CA VAL A 876 25.47 23.11 11.78
C VAL A 876 24.27 22.26 12.16
N ASP A 877 24.38 21.52 13.27
CA ASP A 877 23.23 20.83 13.84
C ASP A 877 22.26 21.84 14.47
N ILE A 878 21.02 21.86 14.00
CA ILE A 878 20.04 22.90 14.38
C ILE A 878 19.58 22.80 15.85
N PHE A 879 19.78 21.66 16.50
CA PHE A 879 19.33 21.46 17.88
C PHE A 879 20.37 21.86 18.91
N ASN A 880 21.64 21.55 18.65
CA ASN A 880 22.71 21.84 19.60
C ASN A 880 23.65 22.95 19.12
N GLY A 881 23.70 23.30 17.84
CA GLY A 881 24.61 24.31 17.28
C GLY A 881 26.05 23.83 17.11
N TYR A 882 26.30 22.53 17.08
CA TYR A 882 27.62 21.97 16.75
C TYR A 882 27.89 22.15 15.26
N VAL A 883 29.08 22.66 14.95
CA VAL A 883 29.62 22.77 13.60
C VAL A 883 30.37 21.49 13.25
N TYR A 884 30.09 20.96 12.06
CA TYR A 884 30.77 19.79 11.50
C TYR A 884 31.45 20.17 10.19
N ASP A 885 32.71 19.77 10.03
CA ASP A 885 33.30 19.72 8.70
C ASP A 885 32.68 18.58 7.90
N GLY A 886 32.37 18.88 6.64
CA GLY A 886 31.73 17.95 5.72
C GLY A 886 32.65 16.96 5.05
N ASP A 887 32.03 16.25 4.12
CA ASP A 887 32.57 15.17 3.30
C ASP A 887 33.18 13.99 4.07
N ARG A 888 32.51 13.58 5.15
CA ARG A 888 33.00 12.50 6.03
C ARG A 888 31.89 11.76 6.74
N GLU A 889 32.19 10.53 7.10
CA GLU A 889 31.36 9.74 8.00
C GLU A 889 31.72 10.06 9.45
N ILE A 890 30.71 10.15 10.31
CA ILE A 890 30.86 10.37 11.73
C ILE A 890 29.71 9.66 12.46
N ASN A 891 29.99 9.10 13.62
CA ASN A 891 28.93 8.68 14.54
C ASN A 891 28.53 9.90 15.37
N MET A 892 27.26 10.27 15.30
CA MET A 892 26.69 11.34 16.10
C MET A 892 25.94 10.78 17.29
N TYR A 893 26.18 11.34 18.48
CA TYR A 893 25.61 10.88 19.74
C TYR A 893 24.62 11.93 20.27
N ARG A 894 23.38 11.52 20.52
CA ARG A 894 22.31 12.47 20.86
C ARG A 894 21.53 12.04 22.09
N PRO A 895 21.26 12.96 23.03
CA PRO A 895 20.36 12.71 24.15
C PRO A 895 18.92 12.64 23.63
N LEU A 896 17.95 12.46 24.52
CA LEU A 896 16.55 12.35 24.10
C LEU A 896 15.99 13.66 23.54
N GLN A 897 16.56 14.82 23.87
CA GLN A 897 16.06 16.13 23.47
C GLN A 897 16.37 16.49 22.01
N SER A 898 17.23 15.72 21.33
CA SER A 898 17.67 16.03 19.96
C SER A 898 18.01 14.78 19.16
N PHE A 899 18.24 14.98 17.87
CA PHE A 899 18.78 14.00 16.94
C PHE A 899 19.51 14.75 15.79
N PRO A 900 20.30 14.09 14.94
CA PRO A 900 21.01 14.78 13.87
C PRO A 900 20.06 15.40 12.82
N ALA A 901 20.04 16.74 12.79
CA ALA A 901 19.42 17.54 11.74
C ALA A 901 20.38 18.69 11.37
N LEU A 902 21.03 18.57 10.22
CA LEU A 902 22.18 19.37 9.83
C LEU A 902 21.76 20.40 8.78
N ALA A 903 21.95 21.68 9.08
CA ALA A 903 21.79 22.80 8.16
C ALA A 903 23.15 23.19 7.55
N ARG A 904 23.24 23.22 6.22
CA ARG A 904 24.48 23.63 5.51
C ARG A 904 24.76 25.14 5.67
N GLU A 905 26.01 25.56 5.48
CA GLU A 905 26.33 26.98 5.29
C GLU A 905 25.43 27.61 4.20
N GLY A 906 24.90 28.80 4.46
CA GLY A 906 23.92 29.49 3.61
C GLY A 906 22.47 29.05 3.82
N ALA A 907 22.19 28.11 4.73
CA ALA A 907 20.81 27.72 5.02
C ALA A 907 20.01 28.86 5.65
N VAL A 908 18.81 29.11 5.13
CA VAL A 908 17.80 30.04 5.66
C VAL A 908 16.50 29.26 5.87
N ILE A 909 16.07 29.10 7.13
CA ILE A 909 14.95 28.23 7.52
C ILE A 909 13.95 29.04 8.35
N PRO A 910 12.79 29.40 7.79
CA PRO A 910 11.74 30.12 8.51
C PRO A 910 10.86 29.18 9.34
N LEU A 911 10.58 29.60 10.57
CA LEU A 911 9.66 28.99 11.51
C LEU A 911 8.62 30.02 11.94
N ASP A 912 7.49 29.55 12.45
CA ASP A 912 6.61 30.36 13.28
C ASP A 912 7.38 30.84 14.52
N LYS A 913 7.33 32.15 14.76
CA LYS A 913 7.91 32.78 15.95
C LYS A 913 7.22 32.31 17.23
N ALA A 914 5.93 31.98 17.18
CA ALA A 914 5.20 31.48 18.35
C ALA A 914 5.78 30.14 18.82
N LEU A 915 6.20 30.06 20.08
CA LEU A 915 6.66 28.80 20.69
C LEU A 915 5.52 27.81 20.91
N GLU A 916 4.30 28.32 21.01
CA GLU A 916 3.06 27.59 21.19
C GLU A 916 2.07 28.06 20.11
N PRO A 917 2.24 27.65 18.84
CA PRO A 917 1.32 28.00 17.76
C PRO A 917 -0.11 27.56 18.08
N ARG A 918 -1.08 28.17 17.41
CA ARG A 918 -2.49 27.77 17.51
C ARG A 918 -2.81 26.60 16.57
N ASN A 919 -4.01 26.04 16.73
CA ASN A 919 -4.55 25.04 15.82
C ASN A 919 -4.71 25.57 14.39
N GLY A 920 -4.83 24.65 13.43
CA GLY A 920 -5.21 24.94 12.04
C GLY A 920 -4.09 25.39 11.09
N CYS A 921 -2.89 25.67 11.62
CA CYS A 921 -1.70 26.00 10.81
C CYS A 921 -1.84 27.25 9.92
N PHE A 922 -2.49 28.32 10.41
CA PHE A 922 -2.58 29.60 9.70
C PHE A 922 -1.21 30.22 9.38
N ASN A 923 -1.20 31.25 8.55
CA ASN A 923 -0.02 32.09 8.33
C ASN A 923 0.38 32.75 9.66
N PRO A 924 1.67 32.68 10.05
CA PRO A 924 2.09 33.14 11.37
C PRO A 924 2.09 34.68 11.45
N GLU A 925 1.86 35.22 12.65
CA GLU A 925 1.96 36.67 12.91
C GLU A 925 3.43 37.17 12.92
N GLY A 926 4.38 36.24 12.96
CA GLY A 926 5.81 36.54 12.88
C GLY A 926 6.68 35.32 12.62
N TYR A 927 7.91 35.59 12.21
CA TYR A 927 8.88 34.58 11.81
C TYR A 927 10.07 34.52 12.76
N GLU A 928 10.46 33.30 13.14
CA GLU A 928 11.80 32.99 13.62
C GLU A 928 12.58 32.34 12.49
N VAL A 929 13.72 32.91 12.09
CA VAL A 929 14.49 32.43 10.94
C VAL A 929 15.84 31.91 11.44
N LEU A 930 16.13 30.64 11.19
CA LEU A 930 17.46 30.08 11.41
C LEU A 930 18.34 30.40 10.20
N VAL A 931 19.52 30.95 10.46
CA VAL A 931 20.49 31.35 9.43
C VAL A 931 21.83 30.72 9.75
N VAL A 932 22.45 30.04 8.78
CA VAL A 932 23.82 29.52 8.91
C VAL A 932 24.74 30.34 8.03
N VAL A 933 25.68 31.08 8.64
CA VAL A 933 26.69 31.86 7.91
C VAL A 933 27.74 30.94 7.28
N GLY A 934 28.55 31.48 6.37
CA GLY A 934 29.67 30.79 5.69
C GLY A 934 29.52 30.74 4.16
N GLN A 935 28.29 30.83 3.65
CA GLN A 935 27.97 30.93 2.22
C GLN A 935 26.73 31.79 2.01
N ASP A 936 26.56 32.33 0.81
CA ASP A 936 25.33 33.04 0.44
C ASP A 936 24.11 32.11 0.54
N GLY A 937 22.97 32.69 0.89
CA GLY A 937 21.75 31.94 1.13
C GLY A 937 20.51 32.72 0.72
N GLU A 938 19.48 32.01 0.28
CA GLU A 938 18.17 32.62 0.08
C GLU A 938 17.04 31.64 0.39
N PHE A 939 15.91 32.20 0.81
CA PHE A 939 14.66 31.47 0.95
C PHE A 939 13.48 32.40 0.71
N THR A 940 12.51 31.97 -0.09
CA THR A 940 11.28 32.73 -0.33
C THR A 940 10.14 32.03 0.36
N ILE A 941 9.63 32.61 1.45
CA ILE A 941 8.41 32.13 2.09
C ILE A 941 7.24 32.37 1.15
N VAL A 942 6.42 31.33 0.95
CA VAL A 942 5.14 31.45 0.25
C VAL A 942 4.00 31.40 1.28
N GLU A 943 3.12 32.40 1.24
CA GLU A 943 1.88 32.46 2.03
C GLU A 943 0.68 32.60 1.09
N ASP A 944 -0.36 31.80 1.30
CA ASP A 944 -1.65 31.99 0.65
C ASP A 944 -2.54 32.86 1.56
N PRO A 945 -3.07 34.01 1.10
CA PRO A 945 -3.94 34.86 1.92
C PRO A 945 -5.19 34.16 2.47
N LYS A 946 -5.66 33.06 1.84
CA LYS A 946 -6.78 32.28 2.41
C LYS A 946 -6.44 31.68 3.78
N ASP A 947 -5.15 31.49 4.08
CA ASP A 947 -4.66 30.91 5.33
C ASP A 947 -4.36 31.99 6.40
N ASP A 948 -4.78 33.25 6.23
CA ASP A 948 -4.58 34.31 7.24
C ASP A 948 -5.47 34.15 8.48
N SER A 949 -6.70 33.68 8.31
CA SER A 949 -7.65 33.42 9.38
C SER A 949 -8.73 32.42 8.97
N ALA A 950 -9.58 32.03 9.92
CA ALA A 950 -10.75 31.20 9.62
C ALA A 950 -11.73 31.91 8.68
N GLU A 951 -11.87 33.23 8.77
CA GLU A 951 -12.72 34.04 7.89
C GLU A 951 -12.17 34.11 6.47
N SER A 952 -10.85 34.30 6.29
CA SER A 952 -10.25 34.32 4.95
C SER A 952 -10.39 32.98 4.24
N SER A 953 -10.32 31.87 4.99
CA SER A 953 -10.44 30.51 4.43
C SER A 953 -11.81 30.20 3.83
N LYS A 954 -12.84 30.99 4.19
CA LYS A 954 -14.20 30.90 3.65
C LYS A 954 -14.41 31.76 2.41
N SER A 955 -13.46 32.64 2.08
CA SER A 955 -13.54 33.47 0.89
C SER A 955 -13.39 32.60 -0.36
N THR A 956 -14.25 32.84 -1.34
CA THR A 956 -14.15 32.23 -2.68
C THR A 956 -13.39 33.13 -3.67
N GLU A 957 -12.94 34.30 -3.23
CA GLU A 957 -12.15 35.20 -4.08
C GLU A 957 -10.75 34.62 -4.29
N ALA A 958 -10.32 34.55 -5.55
CA ALA A 958 -8.95 34.19 -5.87
C ALA A 958 -8.01 35.29 -5.34
N THR A 959 -7.09 34.91 -4.46
CA THR A 959 -6.07 35.79 -3.92
C THR A 959 -4.70 35.38 -4.43
N GLU A 960 -3.87 36.34 -4.80
CA GLU A 960 -2.49 36.06 -5.22
C GLU A 960 -1.64 35.66 -4.00
N GLU A 961 -0.77 34.66 -4.19
CA GLU A 961 0.20 34.24 -3.18
C GLU A 961 1.14 35.39 -2.81
N ARG A 962 1.51 35.48 -1.53
CA ARG A 962 2.51 36.43 -1.05
C ARG A 962 3.87 35.74 -0.96
N HIS A 963 4.89 36.39 -1.52
CA HIS A 963 6.26 35.89 -1.56
C HIS A 963 7.15 36.81 -0.72
N ILE A 964 7.73 36.29 0.36
CA ILE A 964 8.63 37.04 1.24
C ILE A 964 10.04 36.48 1.08
N LYS A 965 10.88 37.20 0.34
CA LYS A 965 12.27 36.79 0.07
C LYS A 965 13.18 37.20 1.23
N ILE A 966 13.93 36.24 1.74
CA ILE A 966 15.01 36.43 2.70
C ILE A 966 16.32 36.11 1.97
N GLU A 967 17.25 37.06 1.97
CA GLU A 967 18.56 36.94 1.31
C GLU A 967 19.66 37.12 2.35
N TRP A 968 20.66 36.25 2.31
CA TRP A 968 21.88 36.31 3.10
C TRP A 968 23.08 36.47 2.16
N ASP A 969 23.77 37.59 2.25
CA ASP A 969 25.03 37.86 1.57
C ASP A 969 26.18 37.63 2.57
N GLN A 970 26.94 36.56 2.36
CA GLN A 970 28.01 36.17 3.26
C GLN A 970 29.15 37.18 3.25
N LYS A 971 29.53 37.67 2.07
CA LYS A 971 30.68 38.56 1.92
C LYS A 971 30.46 39.88 2.64
N LEU A 972 29.26 40.44 2.52
CA LEU A 972 28.87 41.67 3.20
C LEU A 972 28.45 41.42 4.65
N GLY A 973 28.05 40.20 4.99
CA GLY A 973 27.48 39.85 6.30
C GLY A 973 26.08 40.44 6.49
N GLN A 974 25.31 40.54 5.41
CA GLN A 974 24.03 41.25 5.38
C GLN A 974 22.87 40.30 5.13
N LEU A 975 21.87 40.32 6.01
CA LEU A 975 20.57 39.72 5.79
C LEU A 975 19.57 40.78 5.33
N LYS A 976 18.87 40.54 4.22
CA LYS A 976 17.85 41.42 3.65
C LYS A 976 16.52 40.69 3.55
N THR A 977 15.44 41.35 3.95
CA THR A 977 14.07 40.87 3.71
C THR A 977 13.11 42.05 3.69
N THR A 978 11.89 41.82 3.22
CA THR A 978 10.77 42.75 3.41
C THR A 978 9.81 42.23 4.47
N SER A 979 9.06 43.14 5.09
CA SER A 979 8.02 42.80 6.05
C SER A 979 6.82 43.72 5.90
N LYS A 980 5.64 43.21 6.24
CA LYS A 980 4.40 43.98 6.33
C LYS A 980 3.66 43.59 7.61
N GLY A 981 3.89 44.34 8.69
CA GLY A 981 3.24 44.11 10.00
C GLY A 981 3.65 42.83 10.76
N LYS A 982 4.54 42.00 10.21
CA LYS A 982 5.01 40.75 10.83
C LYS A 982 6.12 41.03 11.86
N GLN A 983 6.19 40.20 12.90
CA GLN A 983 7.31 40.20 13.86
C GLN A 983 8.47 39.35 13.33
N TRP A 984 9.72 39.70 13.67
CA TRP A 984 10.90 38.98 13.18
C TRP A 984 11.92 38.71 14.27
N LYS A 985 12.47 37.49 14.23
CA LYS A 985 13.57 37.02 15.04
C LYS A 985 14.55 36.25 14.14
N PHE A 986 15.79 36.68 14.05
CA PHE A 986 16.83 36.03 13.27
C PHE A 986 17.81 35.33 14.20
N ASN A 987 17.95 34.02 14.07
CA ASN A 987 18.90 33.21 14.83
C ASN A 987 20.06 32.80 13.91
N PHE A 988 21.20 33.44 14.08
CA PHE A 988 22.44 33.07 13.41
C PHE A 988 23.09 31.91 14.18
N LEU A 989 22.93 30.71 13.66
CA LEU A 989 23.39 29.48 14.31
C LEU A 989 24.92 29.44 14.38
N SER A 990 25.42 29.01 15.52
CA SER A 990 26.84 28.92 15.86
C SER A 990 27.64 30.23 15.75
N VAL A 991 27.00 31.39 15.60
CA VAL A 991 27.65 32.70 15.75
C VAL A 991 27.74 33.05 17.24
N ARG A 992 28.95 33.23 17.77
CA ARG A 992 29.21 33.31 19.22
C ARG A 992 29.50 34.71 19.75
N THR A 993 29.90 35.62 18.87
CA THR A 993 30.28 36.98 19.25
C THR A 993 29.37 37.96 18.55
N ILE A 994 28.87 38.94 19.31
CA ILE A 994 28.17 40.08 18.74
C ILE A 994 29.23 40.95 18.06
N SER A 995 29.07 41.17 16.75
CA SER A 995 29.96 42.06 16.02
C SER A 995 29.84 43.48 16.57
N PRO A 996 30.96 44.19 16.81
CA PRO A 996 30.92 45.61 17.16
C PRO A 996 30.27 46.48 16.07
N THR A 997 30.20 45.98 14.84
CA THR A 997 29.57 46.65 13.69
C THR A 997 28.14 46.19 13.46
N LEU A 998 27.55 45.40 14.37
CA LEU A 998 26.17 44.96 14.26
C LEU A 998 25.26 46.19 14.17
N SER A 999 24.50 46.30 13.08
CA SER A 999 23.48 47.32 12.93
C SER A 999 22.23 46.72 12.30
N VAL A 1000 21.09 47.31 12.63
CA VAL A 1000 19.81 46.95 12.03
C VAL A 1000 19.18 48.20 11.47
N VAL A 1001 18.83 48.15 10.18
CA VAL A 1001 18.22 49.25 9.46
C VAL A 1001 16.83 48.83 9.01
N ILE A 1002 15.82 49.63 9.37
CA ILE A 1002 14.42 49.45 8.97
C ILE A 1002 14.04 50.69 8.16
N ASP A 1003 13.66 50.51 6.88
CA ASP A 1003 13.32 51.60 5.96
C ASP A 1003 14.38 52.71 5.87
N GLY A 1004 15.66 52.33 5.87
CA GLY A 1004 16.77 53.26 5.78
C GLY A 1004 17.11 53.99 7.09
N LEU A 1005 16.40 53.70 8.18
CA LEU A 1005 16.67 54.24 9.52
C LEU A 1005 17.29 53.18 10.42
N GLU A 1006 18.46 53.51 10.99
CA GLU A 1006 19.10 52.66 11.99
C GLU A 1006 18.22 52.59 13.25
N THR A 1007 17.94 51.37 13.71
CA THR A 1007 17.00 51.11 14.81
C THR A 1007 17.77 50.69 16.07
N PRO A 1008 17.83 51.52 17.12
CA PRO A 1008 18.60 51.21 18.33
C PRO A 1008 17.90 50.22 19.27
N ASP A 1009 16.58 50.07 19.17
CA ASP A 1009 15.75 49.24 20.08
C ASP A 1009 15.70 47.75 19.65
N VAL A 1010 16.84 47.17 19.26
CA VAL A 1010 16.94 45.76 18.86
C VAL A 1010 17.49 44.93 20.01
N VAL A 1011 16.81 43.81 20.31
CA VAL A 1011 17.25 42.88 21.35
C VAL A 1011 18.20 41.87 20.73
N VAL A 1012 19.47 41.93 21.15
CA VAL A 1012 20.51 41.01 20.70
C VAL A 1012 20.93 40.13 21.86
N THR A 1013 20.83 38.82 21.69
CA THR A 1013 21.23 37.83 22.71
C THR A 1013 22.17 36.80 22.11
N THR A 1014 23.12 36.31 22.92
CA THR A 1014 23.99 35.19 22.53
C THR A 1014 23.75 34.02 23.46
N GLN A 1015 23.58 32.84 22.88
CA GLN A 1015 23.42 31.60 23.62
C GLN A 1015 24.72 30.81 23.60
N THR A 1016 25.28 30.61 24.79
CA THR A 1016 26.61 30.03 25.00
C THR A 1016 26.59 28.71 25.75
N HIS A 1017 25.43 28.10 26.01
CA HIS A 1017 25.29 26.72 26.52
C HIS A 1017 24.00 26.04 26.02
N ALA A 1018 24.13 24.90 25.32
CA ALA A 1018 23.00 24.15 24.75
C ALA A 1018 22.49 22.99 25.64
N ALA A 1019 23.20 22.65 26.73
CA ALA A 1019 23.04 21.36 27.41
C ALA A 1019 21.71 21.16 28.17
N SER A 1020 20.90 22.21 28.39
CA SER A 1020 19.64 22.09 29.16
C SER A 1020 18.42 22.82 28.58
N SER A 1021 18.55 23.60 27.50
CA SER A 1021 17.55 24.60 27.11
C SER A 1021 16.76 24.34 25.82
N HIS A 1022 16.88 23.17 25.17
CA HIS A 1022 16.31 22.92 23.82
C HIS A 1022 16.67 23.98 22.77
N THR A 1023 17.67 24.83 23.03
CA THR A 1023 18.01 25.97 22.19
C THR A 1023 19.48 25.86 21.78
N PRO A 1024 19.79 25.97 20.47
CA PRO A 1024 21.14 25.78 19.97
C PRO A 1024 22.06 26.95 20.33
N TYR A 1025 23.37 26.73 20.20
CA TYR A 1025 24.33 27.84 20.15
C TYR A 1025 23.97 28.80 19.02
N SER A 1026 23.66 30.06 19.35
CA SER A 1026 23.30 31.06 18.35
C SER A 1026 23.50 32.49 18.85
N MET A 1027 23.59 33.41 17.90
CA MET A 1027 23.34 34.83 18.13
C MET A 1027 21.95 35.16 17.58
N THR A 1028 21.10 35.75 18.42
CA THR A 1028 19.73 36.08 18.10
C THR A 1028 19.57 37.58 17.99
N VAL A 1029 18.94 38.03 16.91
CA VAL A 1029 18.55 39.42 16.67
C VAL A 1029 17.02 39.46 16.61
N GLU A 1030 16.37 40.02 17.62
CA GLU A 1030 14.92 40.16 17.68
C GLU A 1030 14.50 41.61 17.44
N LEU A 1031 13.63 41.81 16.45
CA LEU A 1031 13.15 43.12 16.04
C LEU A 1031 11.92 43.54 16.85
N PRO A 1032 11.73 44.85 17.07
CA PRO A 1032 10.46 45.37 17.59
C PRO A 1032 9.31 45.06 16.63
N LYS A 1033 8.07 45.19 17.12
CA LYS A 1033 6.89 45.02 16.26
C LYS A 1033 6.91 46.09 15.16
N LEU A 1034 6.88 45.64 13.90
CA LEU A 1034 6.96 46.50 12.73
C LEU A 1034 5.60 47.09 12.35
N PRO A 1035 5.55 48.26 11.69
CA PRO A 1035 4.31 48.86 11.23
C PRO A 1035 3.63 47.97 10.18
N ASN A 1036 2.31 48.12 10.04
CA ASN A 1036 1.52 47.43 9.02
C ASN A 1036 1.63 48.14 7.65
N ALA A 1037 2.86 48.40 7.22
CA ALA A 1037 3.25 48.97 5.94
C ALA A 1037 4.45 48.17 5.42
N ASP A 1038 4.68 48.20 4.11
CA ASP A 1038 5.83 47.53 3.52
C ASP A 1038 7.12 48.21 4.00
N CYS A 1039 7.96 47.43 4.68
CA CYS A 1039 9.23 47.89 5.20
C CYS A 1039 10.38 46.98 4.78
N ALA A 1040 11.52 47.58 4.44
CA ALA A 1040 12.76 46.87 4.17
C ALA A 1040 13.54 46.67 5.47
N ILE A 1041 13.95 45.43 5.73
CA ILE A 1041 14.78 45.04 6.86
C ILE A 1041 16.17 44.70 6.34
N LEU A 1042 17.19 45.31 6.95
CA LEU A 1042 18.60 44.94 6.78
C LEU A 1042 19.21 44.66 8.16
N VAL A 1043 19.73 43.45 8.35
CA VAL A 1043 20.58 43.11 9.50
C VAL A 1043 22.01 42.98 8.99
N ASP A 1044 22.91 43.84 9.47
CA ASP A 1044 24.32 43.87 9.08
C ASP A 1044 25.17 43.37 10.24
N LEU A 1045 25.83 42.22 10.06
CA LEU A 1045 26.73 41.61 11.05
C LEU A 1045 28.18 42.10 10.91
N GLY A 1046 28.48 42.94 9.92
CA GLY A 1046 29.84 43.21 9.46
C GLY A 1046 30.35 42.15 8.48
N ALA A 1047 31.35 42.53 7.68
CA ALA A 1047 31.85 41.72 6.58
C ALA A 1047 32.36 40.33 7.00
N ASP A 1048 31.95 39.32 6.22
CA ASP A 1048 32.38 37.93 6.29
C ASP A 1048 32.31 37.28 7.69
N PRO A 1049 31.13 37.24 8.33
CA PRO A 1049 30.99 36.68 9.66
C PRO A 1049 31.23 35.17 9.64
N GLN A 1050 31.92 34.66 10.67
CA GLN A 1050 32.38 33.28 10.73
C GLN A 1050 31.56 32.45 11.74
N LEU A 1051 31.34 31.18 11.42
CA LEU A 1051 30.86 30.19 12.39
C LEU A 1051 31.86 30.09 13.54
N GLY A 1052 31.38 30.16 14.77
CA GLY A 1052 32.20 30.02 15.97
C GLY A 1052 32.69 28.58 16.16
N VAL A 1053 33.92 28.44 16.66
CA VAL A 1053 34.51 27.14 17.01
C VAL A 1053 33.90 26.63 18.31
N ILE A 1054 33.64 25.32 18.40
CA ILE A 1054 33.06 24.69 19.60
C ILE A 1054 34.08 24.68 20.73
N ASP A 1055 33.67 25.11 21.94
CA ASP A 1055 34.44 24.84 23.17
C ASP A 1055 34.34 23.37 23.54
N ARG A 1056 35.23 22.57 22.95
CA ARG A 1056 35.29 21.11 23.12
C ARG A 1056 35.40 20.69 24.58
N ASN A 1057 36.18 21.43 25.37
CA ASN A 1057 36.44 21.08 26.76
C ASN A 1057 35.16 21.22 27.59
N SER A 1058 34.46 22.34 27.47
CA SER A 1058 33.19 22.52 28.17
C SER A 1058 32.13 21.49 27.77
N GLN A 1059 32.05 21.15 26.48
CA GLN A 1059 31.12 20.11 26.00
C GLN A 1059 31.45 18.73 26.55
N ILE A 1060 32.71 18.30 26.43
CA ILE A 1060 33.15 16.98 26.90
C ILE A 1060 33.02 16.90 28.43
N HIS A 1061 33.32 17.98 29.15
CA HIS A 1061 33.11 18.02 30.60
C HIS A 1061 31.65 17.77 30.97
N ALA A 1062 30.71 18.47 30.33
CA ALA A 1062 29.27 18.28 30.57
C ALA A 1062 28.83 16.84 30.28
N MET A 1063 29.31 16.25 29.19
CA MET A 1063 29.03 14.84 28.85
C MET A 1063 29.58 13.87 29.90
N LEU A 1064 30.82 14.05 30.36
CA LEU A 1064 31.43 13.23 31.40
C LEU A 1064 30.72 13.42 32.75
N GLN A 1065 30.22 14.62 33.04
CA GLN A 1065 29.47 14.91 34.24
C GLN A 1065 28.15 14.11 34.27
N ASP A 1066 27.41 14.10 33.16
CA ASP A 1066 26.15 13.35 33.03
C ASP A 1066 26.34 11.83 32.97
N ALA A 1067 27.47 11.36 32.41
CA ALA A 1067 27.73 9.93 32.24
C ALA A 1067 27.79 9.15 33.57
N GLN A 1068 27.06 8.06 33.68
CA GLN A 1068 27.03 7.11 34.80
C GLN A 1068 28.13 6.04 34.66
N ILE A 1069 29.38 6.47 34.71
CA ILE A 1069 30.59 5.62 34.63
C ILE A 1069 31.53 5.88 35.81
N ASP A 1070 32.51 5.00 36.02
CA ASP A 1070 33.52 5.10 37.08
C ASP A 1070 34.27 6.44 37.06
N TYR A 1071 34.47 7.05 38.23
CA TYR A 1071 35.14 8.34 38.36
C TYR A 1071 36.58 8.32 37.84
N GLY A 1072 37.33 7.24 38.09
CA GLY A 1072 38.70 7.11 37.60
C GLY A 1072 38.75 7.10 36.07
N THR A 1073 37.76 6.47 35.43
CA THR A 1073 37.59 6.52 33.96
C THR A 1073 37.32 7.95 33.48
N LYS A 1074 36.44 8.69 34.15
CA LYS A 1074 36.17 10.11 33.83
C LYS A 1074 37.45 10.95 33.95
N ASP A 1075 38.20 10.77 35.04
CA ASP A 1075 39.45 11.51 35.30
C ASP A 1075 40.50 11.23 34.24
N GLN A 1076 40.64 9.96 33.82
CA GLN A 1076 41.54 9.57 32.74
C GLN A 1076 41.17 10.23 31.41
N ILE A 1077 39.90 10.13 30.98
CA ILE A 1077 39.42 10.78 29.75
C ILE A 1077 39.66 12.29 29.82
N TRP A 1078 39.23 12.92 30.93
CA TRP A 1078 39.34 14.35 31.12
C TRP A 1078 40.79 14.84 31.11
N SER A 1079 41.71 14.08 31.74
CA SER A 1079 43.14 14.40 31.73
C SER A 1079 43.74 14.42 30.33
N ILE A 1080 43.29 13.52 29.44
CA ILE A 1080 43.74 13.45 28.06
C ILE A 1080 43.14 14.59 27.24
N VAL A 1081 41.81 14.80 27.35
CA VAL A 1081 41.08 15.80 26.57
C VAL A 1081 41.58 17.21 26.85
N ARG A 1082 41.82 17.55 28.12
CA ARG A 1082 42.28 18.89 28.56
C ARG A 1082 43.77 19.15 28.31
N SER A 1083 44.52 18.16 27.85
CA SER A 1083 45.94 18.34 27.54
C SER A 1083 46.12 19.26 26.32
N SER A 1084 47.24 19.98 26.27
CA SER A 1084 47.60 20.83 25.13
C SER A 1084 48.19 20.05 23.94
N GLU A 1085 48.02 18.73 23.92
CA GLU A 1085 48.57 17.88 22.86
C GLU A 1085 47.69 17.93 21.59
N PRO A 1086 48.28 17.72 20.41
CA PRO A 1086 47.51 17.64 19.16
C PRO A 1086 46.38 16.61 19.23
N ALA A 1087 45.26 16.87 18.53
CA ALA A 1087 44.09 15.99 18.57
C ALA A 1087 44.41 14.52 18.21
N SER A 1088 45.35 14.28 17.30
CA SER A 1088 45.84 12.94 16.95
C SER A 1088 46.54 12.23 18.10
N THR A 1089 47.30 12.96 18.93
CA THR A 1089 47.96 12.41 20.11
C THR A 1089 46.96 12.11 21.23
N ARG A 1090 45.99 13.01 21.43
CA ARG A 1090 44.88 12.80 22.36
C ARG A 1090 44.05 11.57 21.97
N LEU A 1091 43.73 11.39 20.68
CA LEU A 1091 43.09 10.18 20.18
C LEU A 1091 43.92 8.93 20.48
N GLY A 1092 45.22 8.93 20.17
CA GLY A 1092 46.11 7.81 20.47
C GLY A 1092 46.06 7.39 21.94
N LYS A 1093 46.10 8.36 22.87
CA LYS A 1093 45.97 8.11 24.31
C LYS A 1093 44.58 7.61 24.71
N LEU A 1094 43.51 8.21 24.18
CA LEU A 1094 42.14 7.76 24.44
C LEU A 1094 41.93 6.31 24.01
N MET A 1095 42.49 5.90 22.87
CA MET A 1095 42.40 4.52 22.39
C MET A 1095 43.10 3.51 23.32
N THR A 1096 44.13 3.93 24.07
CA THR A 1096 44.78 3.02 25.04
C THR A 1096 43.95 2.72 26.28
N LEU A 1097 42.90 3.51 26.55
CA LEU A 1097 41.98 3.26 27.65
C LEU A 1097 41.06 2.05 27.40
N ASN A 1098 41.02 1.52 26.16
CA ASN A 1098 40.20 0.36 25.77
C ASN A 1098 38.72 0.49 26.17
N LEU A 1099 38.18 1.71 26.07
CA LEU A 1099 36.78 2.00 26.38
C LEU A 1099 35.87 1.54 25.24
N GLU A 1100 34.65 1.14 25.58
CA GLU A 1100 33.62 0.80 24.60
C GLU A 1100 33.23 2.01 23.73
N GLY A 1101 32.82 1.72 22.49
CA GLY A 1101 32.46 2.74 21.49
C GLY A 1101 31.37 3.72 21.96
N ASN A 1102 30.39 3.27 22.72
CA ASN A 1102 29.30 4.14 23.22
C ASN A 1102 29.75 5.10 24.33
N VAL A 1103 30.90 4.85 24.98
CA VAL A 1103 31.47 5.71 26.03
C VAL A 1103 32.52 6.65 25.43
N LEU A 1104 33.42 6.11 24.60
CA LEU A 1104 34.47 6.91 23.97
C LEU A 1104 33.96 7.73 22.78
N GLY A 1105 33.00 7.21 22.03
CA GLY A 1105 32.44 7.79 20.83
C GLY A 1105 31.92 9.23 20.98
N PRO A 1106 31.10 9.56 22.00
CA PRO A 1106 30.65 10.94 22.24
C PRO A 1106 31.80 11.94 22.41
N VAL A 1107 32.87 11.51 23.08
CA VAL A 1107 34.08 12.33 23.26
C VAL A 1107 34.80 12.54 21.93
N LEU A 1108 34.91 11.49 21.11
CA LEU A 1108 35.52 11.57 19.79
C LEU A 1108 34.70 12.40 18.81
N GLU A 1109 33.37 12.33 18.85
CA GLU A 1109 32.50 13.19 18.04
C GLU A 1109 32.84 14.66 18.26
N VAL A 1110 32.80 15.12 19.51
CA VAL A 1110 33.07 16.53 19.84
C VAL A 1110 34.51 16.92 19.53
N LEU A 1111 35.48 16.04 19.83
CA LEU A 1111 36.89 16.31 19.59
C LEU A 1111 37.20 16.53 18.10
N PHE A 1112 36.46 15.83 17.22
CA PHE A 1112 36.69 15.83 15.79
C PHE A 1112 35.55 16.45 14.97
N ALA A 1113 34.53 17.08 15.56
CA ALA A 1113 33.41 17.65 14.81
C ALA A 1113 33.88 18.76 13.84
N ASP A 1114 34.63 19.72 14.38
CA ASP A 1114 35.22 20.86 13.68
C ASP A 1114 36.74 20.72 13.70
N SER A 1115 37.44 20.89 12.58
CA SER A 1115 38.90 20.82 12.46
C SER A 1115 39.60 22.07 12.96
N ARG A 1116 38.88 23.20 13.10
CA ARG A 1116 39.45 24.45 13.64
C ARG A 1116 39.75 24.26 15.12
N GLU A 1117 40.87 24.81 15.59
CA GLU A 1117 41.16 24.85 17.03
C GLU A 1117 40.63 26.18 17.59
N ALA A 1118 40.06 26.10 18.80
CA ALA A 1118 39.49 27.24 19.52
C ALA A 1118 40.58 28.07 20.21
#